data_AF-A0A7H9B2Q6-F1
#
_entry.id   AF-A0A7H9B2Q6-F1
#
_cell.length_a   1.000
_cell.length_b   1.000
_cell.length_c   1.000
_cell.angle_alpha   90.00
_cell.angle_beta   90.00
_cell.angle_gamma   90.00
#
_symmetry.space_group_name_H-M   'P 1'
#
loop_
_entity.id
_entity.type
_entity.pdbx_description
1 polymer ?
#
loop_
_entity_poly.entity_id
_entity_poly.type
_entity_poly.pdbx_seq_one_letter_code
_entity_poly.pdbx_strand_id
1 'polypeptide(L)'
;MDLLKILDTKPIPAIVDARTLGISEDTSGDYWLPTPMCLYQKELIDQIVSLHYSDILRYFETKNYEEDVIVESMKTMCRNSAYISTHPYLLIDHCMPKSLITKDIPAHLAETSGKFTVLRDLITLVQEYETHTAIVCRPGRTMDLVEALLLGKKVNIKRYDSHSIKSKQKPRNFACTCHLFPSENLDLKKHPLRHSRQFDMLICLDPTVDTETSEIQHILQFQRDARRSESRAPTVRLATINSIDHCELYFGRTYKKDSREFLENVTAAAVVLRDRVGTLPPDLRPIYSQNLRYLIEWLEDPSISWPLPDVYCIKKYTPMDVESSLLTEVHYSQIEDELEAAFRSGKKRGRSKNDKESSKMAEIDSFYQLKRLQNDYTTNPIKQDMAQLTGISIATETASTDYHLYSGILTHKLMQSIGQNYMDLELQRQELKSYADMNTIQESHQQFFESELKSMGDKVSENCSLVSLNLHKSEEIEGLNIKKCKNIDAISADIDDTLAKLQSKGETYVFLRSLYLEYDGLKGRLDKEKNQSISKDTEKEYTSKECERADKSIEESLKEIDDNNTRLSHSKTEFQSKCAMAHEEKNKVLNSIENLNASIKTEESKYKQLENNLKEVVSRLNSLPTPRARVSNGKSNSSRRNKGTA
;
A
#
# COMPACT_ATOMS: atom_id res chain seq x y z
N MET A 1 -52.95 -18.27 25.55
CA MET A 1 -52.52 -17.26 24.58
C MET A 1 -52.50 -15.94 25.32
N ASP A 2 -51.32 -15.49 25.72
CA ASP A 2 -51.15 -14.41 26.69
C ASP A 2 -50.96 -13.07 25.94
N LEU A 3 -52.05 -12.30 25.81
CA LEU A 3 -52.16 -11.11 24.96
C LEU A 3 -51.21 -9.97 25.37
N LEU A 4 -50.76 -9.95 26.63
CA LEU A 4 -49.83 -8.95 27.15
C LEU A 4 -48.43 -9.07 26.55
N LYS A 5 -48.02 -10.28 26.11
CA LYS A 5 -46.71 -10.53 25.52
C LYS A 5 -46.57 -10.04 24.07
N ILE A 6 -47.70 -9.80 23.39
CA ILE A 6 -47.75 -9.28 22.00
C ILE A 6 -47.70 -7.76 21.99
N LEU A 7 -48.21 -7.10 23.04
CA LEU A 7 -48.22 -5.65 23.15
C LEU A 7 -46.89 -5.06 23.66
N ASP A 8 -46.02 -5.88 24.27
CA ASP A 8 -44.72 -5.47 24.82
C ASP A 8 -43.53 -5.66 23.86
N THR A 9 -43.75 -6.20 22.65
CA THR A 9 -42.74 -6.12 21.60
C THR A 9 -42.71 -4.70 21.07
N LYS A 10 -41.71 -3.91 21.48
CA LYS A 10 -41.39 -2.63 20.84
C LYS A 10 -41.47 -2.83 19.32
N PRO A 11 -42.23 -2.01 18.57
CA PRO A 11 -42.23 -2.12 17.12
C PRO A 11 -40.79 -2.08 16.63
N ILE A 12 -40.43 -2.98 15.72
CA ILE A 12 -39.11 -2.97 15.08
C ILE A 12 -38.94 -1.54 14.55
N PRO A 13 -37.94 -0.76 15.03
CA PRO A 13 -37.81 0.62 14.61
C PRO A 13 -37.74 0.64 13.08
N ALA A 14 -38.51 1.53 12.45
CA ALA A 14 -38.46 1.72 11.01
C ALA A 14 -36.99 1.92 10.60
N ILE A 15 -36.50 1.07 9.71
CA ILE A 15 -35.06 0.92 9.42
C ILE A 15 -34.49 2.27 8.94
N VAL A 16 -35.29 3.05 8.21
CA VAL A 16 -35.05 4.44 7.80
C VAL A 16 -36.41 5.14 7.60
N ASP A 17 -36.51 6.45 7.83
CA ASP A 17 -37.72 7.23 7.52
C ASP A 17 -37.85 7.41 5.99
N ALA A 18 -39.01 7.07 5.42
CA ALA A 18 -39.29 7.19 3.98
C ALA A 18 -39.06 8.61 3.45
N ARG A 19 -39.25 9.64 4.30
CA ARG A 19 -38.98 11.04 3.97
C ARG A 19 -37.50 11.37 3.82
N THR A 20 -36.63 10.69 4.56
CA THR A 20 -35.16 10.87 4.45
C THR A 20 -34.58 10.17 3.23
N LEU A 21 -35.19 9.10 2.74
CA LEU A 21 -34.71 8.35 1.57
C LEU A 21 -35.05 9.02 0.23
N GLY A 22 -35.94 10.02 0.20
CA GLY A 22 -36.35 10.65 -1.07
C GLY A 22 -37.04 9.66 -2.01
N ILE A 23 -37.84 8.74 -1.46
CA ILE A 23 -38.58 7.72 -2.21
C ILE A 23 -39.56 8.43 -3.15
N SER A 24 -39.40 8.22 -4.45
CA SER A 24 -40.42 8.51 -5.45
C SER A 24 -41.53 7.47 -5.33
N GLU A 25 -42.79 7.87 -5.47
CA GLU A 25 -43.92 6.94 -5.59
C GLU A 25 -43.89 6.22 -6.96
N ASP A 26 -42.72 5.68 -7.37
CA ASP A 26 -42.54 5.09 -8.68
C ASP A 26 -43.15 3.68 -8.74
N THR A 27 -44.09 3.52 -9.66
CA THR A 27 -44.74 2.25 -10.02
C THR A 27 -44.48 1.88 -11.49
N SER A 28 -43.40 2.41 -12.09
CA SER A 28 -43.06 2.22 -13.50
C SER A 28 -42.83 0.75 -13.89
N GLY A 29 -42.49 -0.10 -12.93
CA GLY A 29 -42.14 -1.50 -13.16
C GLY A 29 -40.72 -1.72 -13.71
N ASP A 30 -39.87 -0.69 -13.80
CA ASP A 30 -38.44 -0.79 -14.13
C ASP A 30 -37.59 -0.08 -13.08
N TYR A 31 -37.17 -0.86 -12.09
CA TYR A 31 -36.49 -0.38 -10.90
C TYR A 31 -35.00 -0.70 -10.96
N TRP A 32 -34.19 0.13 -10.32
CA TRP A 32 -32.78 -0.17 -10.10
C TRP A 32 -32.55 -0.63 -8.65
N LEU A 33 -31.63 -1.56 -8.49
CA LEU A 33 -31.15 -2.02 -7.20
C LEU A 33 -29.65 -1.73 -7.13
N PRO A 34 -29.24 -0.67 -6.40
CA PRO A 34 -27.84 -0.31 -6.32
C PRO A 34 -27.01 -1.44 -5.69
N THR A 35 -25.75 -1.58 -6.07
CA THR A 35 -24.86 -2.61 -5.54
C THR A 35 -23.51 -2.00 -5.15
N PRO A 36 -22.91 -2.44 -4.04
CA PRO A 36 -21.57 -2.03 -3.68
C PRO A 36 -20.53 -2.77 -4.54
N MET A 37 -19.27 -2.34 -4.45
CA MET A 37 -18.12 -3.06 -5.02
C MET A 37 -17.17 -3.48 -3.91
N CYS A 38 -16.56 -4.66 -4.05
CA CYS A 38 -15.53 -5.11 -3.12
C CYS A 38 -14.22 -4.33 -3.36
N LEU A 39 -13.31 -4.34 -2.38
CA LEU A 39 -12.02 -3.64 -2.49
C LEU A 39 -11.26 -4.04 -3.76
N TYR A 40 -11.19 -5.35 -4.04
CA TYR A 40 -10.50 -5.86 -5.22
C TYR A 40 -11.11 -5.33 -6.53
N GLN A 41 -12.44 -5.23 -6.61
CA GLN A 41 -13.11 -4.63 -7.76
C GLN A 41 -12.78 -3.14 -7.92
N LYS A 42 -12.73 -2.37 -6.82
CA LYS A 42 -12.37 -0.94 -6.82
C LYS A 42 -10.94 -0.74 -7.33
N GLU A 43 -10.00 -1.53 -6.83
CA GLU A 43 -8.59 -1.50 -7.25
C GLU A 43 -8.40 -1.88 -8.72
N LEU A 44 -9.12 -2.90 -9.22
CA LEU A 44 -9.03 -3.30 -10.63
C LEU A 44 -9.57 -2.24 -11.58
N ILE A 45 -10.65 -1.53 -11.21
CA ILE A 45 -11.16 -0.41 -12.01
C ILE A 45 -10.10 0.70 -12.09
N ASP A 46 -9.49 1.06 -10.98
CA ASP A 46 -8.44 2.08 -10.96
C ASP A 46 -7.21 1.68 -11.79
N GLN A 47 -6.84 0.39 -11.76
CA GLN A 47 -5.78 -0.16 -12.63
C GLN A 47 -6.12 -0.07 -14.12
N ILE A 48 -7.37 -0.32 -14.52
CA ILE A 48 -7.81 -0.16 -15.91
C ILE A 48 -7.76 1.29 -16.34
N VAL A 49 -8.30 2.20 -15.52
CA VAL A 49 -8.25 3.64 -15.84
C VAL A 49 -6.80 4.10 -15.97
N SER A 50 -5.92 3.64 -15.08
CA SER A 50 -4.48 3.92 -15.14
C SER A 50 -3.82 3.35 -16.40
N LEU A 51 -4.24 2.17 -16.85
CA LEU A 51 -3.73 1.55 -18.08
C LEU A 51 -4.08 2.40 -19.32
N HIS A 52 -5.29 2.94 -19.36
CA HIS A 52 -5.79 3.78 -20.45
C HIS A 52 -5.48 5.28 -20.26
N TYR A 53 -4.68 5.68 -19.26
CA TYR A 53 -4.41 7.08 -18.89
C TYR A 53 -4.08 7.98 -20.09
N SER A 54 -3.12 7.55 -20.93
CA SER A 54 -2.67 8.33 -22.09
C SER A 54 -3.76 8.47 -23.15
N ASP A 55 -4.58 7.43 -23.33
CA ASP A 55 -5.62 7.41 -24.35
C ASP A 55 -6.82 8.25 -23.90
N ILE A 56 -7.14 8.27 -22.60
CA ILE A 56 -8.18 9.12 -22.02
C ILE A 56 -7.82 10.60 -22.22
N LEU A 57 -6.60 11.01 -21.88
CA LEU A 57 -6.18 12.40 -22.07
C LEU A 57 -6.26 12.81 -23.54
N ARG A 58 -5.76 11.96 -24.44
CA ARG A 58 -5.79 12.23 -25.88
C ARG A 58 -7.22 12.34 -26.42
N TYR A 59 -8.12 11.47 -25.94
CA TYR A 59 -9.54 11.47 -26.30
C TYR A 59 -10.23 12.79 -25.93
N PHE A 60 -9.92 13.35 -24.75
CA PHE A 60 -10.55 14.58 -24.26
C PHE A 60 -9.83 15.88 -24.69
N GLU A 61 -8.54 15.83 -25.02
CA GLU A 61 -7.76 16.97 -25.52
C GLU A 61 -8.17 17.34 -26.95
N THR A 62 -8.33 16.34 -27.82
CA THR A 62 -8.63 16.57 -29.24
C THR A 62 -10.09 16.35 -29.56
N LYS A 63 -10.88 17.43 -29.57
CA LYS A 63 -12.33 17.38 -29.88
C LYS A 63 -12.68 16.80 -31.26
N ASN A 64 -11.73 16.58 -32.17
CA ASN A 64 -11.98 16.18 -33.57
C ASN A 64 -11.06 15.07 -34.10
N TYR A 65 -10.63 14.12 -33.27
CA TYR A 65 -9.84 12.98 -33.75
C TYR A 65 -10.68 11.71 -33.89
N GLU A 66 -10.92 11.30 -35.14
CA GLU A 66 -11.42 9.97 -35.54
C GLU A 66 -10.24 8.97 -35.64
N GLU A 67 -9.39 8.91 -34.62
CA GLU A 67 -8.48 7.76 -34.52
C GLU A 67 -9.31 6.59 -33.96
N ASP A 68 -9.73 5.70 -34.85
CA ASP A 68 -10.46 4.46 -34.50
C ASP A 68 -9.80 3.72 -33.32
N VAL A 69 -8.48 3.81 -33.21
CA VAL A 69 -7.69 3.24 -32.11
C VAL A 69 -8.08 3.81 -30.73
N ILE A 70 -8.24 5.13 -30.60
CA ILE A 70 -8.57 5.77 -29.31
C ILE A 70 -10.03 5.51 -28.95
N VAL A 71 -10.93 5.55 -29.94
CA VAL A 71 -12.34 5.23 -29.72
C VAL A 71 -12.50 3.78 -29.27
N GLU A 72 -11.78 2.85 -29.91
CA GLU A 72 -11.80 1.44 -29.51
C GLU A 72 -11.17 1.23 -28.13
N SER A 73 -10.07 1.92 -27.81
CA SER A 73 -9.46 1.91 -26.47
C SER A 73 -10.45 2.38 -25.39
N MET A 74 -11.23 3.44 -25.65
CA MET A 74 -12.27 3.90 -24.71
C MET A 74 -13.41 2.88 -24.58
N LYS A 75 -13.85 2.27 -25.69
CA LYS A 75 -14.85 1.19 -25.65
C LYS A 75 -14.35 -0.03 -24.88
N THR A 76 -13.09 -0.43 -25.06
CA THR A 76 -12.49 -1.55 -24.32
C THR A 76 -12.37 -1.21 -22.84
N MET A 77 -12.01 0.03 -22.48
CA MET A 77 -11.98 0.48 -21.10
C MET A 77 -13.36 0.37 -20.44
N CYS A 78 -14.42 0.88 -21.08
CA CYS A 78 -15.79 0.79 -20.61
C CYS A 78 -16.23 -0.68 -20.47
N ARG A 79 -15.94 -1.51 -21.48
CA ARG A 79 -16.27 -2.94 -21.48
C ARG A 79 -15.58 -3.71 -20.35
N ASN A 80 -14.28 -3.49 -20.16
CA ASN A 80 -13.51 -4.14 -19.09
C ASN A 80 -13.98 -3.66 -17.70
N SER A 81 -14.34 -2.38 -17.58
CA SER A 81 -14.95 -1.83 -16.37
C SER A 81 -16.30 -2.48 -16.08
N ALA A 82 -17.12 -2.77 -17.10
CA ALA A 82 -18.42 -3.43 -16.94
C ALA A 82 -18.25 -4.90 -16.53
N TYR A 83 -17.19 -5.55 -17.02
CA TYR A 83 -16.84 -6.91 -16.60
C TYR A 83 -16.46 -6.94 -15.12
N ILE A 84 -15.60 -6.03 -14.64
CA ILE A 84 -15.24 -6.00 -13.22
C ILE A 84 -16.43 -5.61 -12.35
N SER A 85 -17.26 -4.66 -12.79
CA SER A 85 -18.47 -4.23 -12.09
C SER A 85 -19.45 -5.37 -11.83
N THR A 86 -19.48 -6.36 -12.73
CA THR A 86 -20.24 -7.59 -12.54
C THR A 86 -19.46 -8.64 -11.75
N HIS A 87 -18.26 -9.04 -12.20
CA HIS A 87 -17.38 -9.94 -11.47
C HIS A 87 -15.92 -9.90 -11.98
N PRO A 88 -14.90 -9.82 -11.10
CA PRO A 88 -13.48 -9.79 -11.51
C PRO A 88 -13.03 -10.92 -12.46
N TYR A 89 -13.49 -12.16 -12.24
CA TYR A 89 -13.20 -13.32 -13.11
C TYR A 89 -13.71 -13.25 -14.55
N LEU A 90 -14.52 -12.24 -14.89
CA LEU A 90 -14.87 -12.01 -16.30
C LEU A 90 -13.72 -11.39 -17.08
N LEU A 91 -12.83 -10.69 -16.40
CA LEU A 91 -11.61 -10.14 -16.98
C LEU A 91 -10.41 -11.05 -16.68
N ILE A 92 -10.29 -11.51 -15.43
CA ILE A 92 -9.06 -12.11 -14.91
C ILE A 92 -9.21 -13.61 -14.66
N ASP A 93 -8.46 -14.42 -15.41
CA ASP A 93 -8.62 -15.89 -15.42
C ASP A 93 -7.78 -16.60 -14.37
N HIS A 94 -6.63 -16.05 -13.98
CA HIS A 94 -5.60 -16.78 -13.23
C HIS A 94 -5.99 -17.14 -11.78
N CYS A 95 -6.93 -16.40 -11.18
CA CYS A 95 -7.45 -16.67 -9.84
C CYS A 95 -8.79 -17.45 -9.84
N MET A 96 -9.30 -17.83 -11.01
CA MET A 96 -10.59 -18.50 -11.12
C MET A 96 -10.48 -19.98 -10.68
N PRO A 97 -11.38 -20.49 -9.83
CA PRO A 97 -11.43 -21.91 -9.49
C PRO A 97 -11.62 -22.78 -10.74
N LYS A 98 -10.81 -23.82 -10.88
CA LYS A 98 -10.86 -24.75 -12.05
C LYS A 98 -12.20 -25.49 -12.18
N SER A 99 -12.88 -25.70 -11.06
CA SER A 99 -14.23 -26.27 -11.01
C SER A 99 -15.14 -25.24 -10.37
N LEU A 100 -16.33 -25.00 -10.93
CA LEU A 100 -17.33 -24.06 -10.41
C LEU A 100 -18.44 -24.74 -9.57
N ILE A 101 -18.28 -26.02 -9.23
CA ILE A 101 -19.35 -26.86 -8.66
C ILE A 101 -19.17 -27.10 -7.16
N THR A 102 -17.98 -26.82 -6.61
CA THR A 102 -17.68 -27.12 -5.20
C THR A 102 -18.48 -26.22 -4.25
N LYS A 103 -18.69 -26.69 -3.02
CA LYS A 103 -19.65 -26.10 -2.07
C LYS A 103 -19.25 -24.69 -1.58
N ASP A 104 -17.97 -24.40 -1.60
CA ASP A 104 -17.31 -23.16 -1.17
C ASP A 104 -17.44 -22.02 -2.20
N ILE A 105 -17.64 -22.36 -3.47
CA ILE A 105 -17.60 -21.39 -4.58
C ILE A 105 -18.71 -20.34 -4.54
N PRO A 106 -19.98 -20.67 -4.26
CA PRO A 106 -21.02 -19.65 -4.16
C PRO A 106 -20.71 -18.56 -3.13
N ALA A 107 -20.07 -18.93 -2.01
CA ALA A 107 -19.66 -17.98 -0.99
C ALA A 107 -18.48 -17.11 -1.47
N HIS A 108 -17.48 -17.74 -2.08
CA HIS A 108 -16.29 -17.06 -2.62
C HIS A 108 -16.62 -16.08 -3.75
N LEU A 109 -17.53 -16.45 -4.67
CA LEU A 109 -18.01 -15.55 -5.73
C LEU A 109 -18.77 -14.35 -5.15
N ALA A 110 -19.54 -14.56 -4.08
CA ALA A 110 -20.25 -13.48 -3.39
C ALA A 110 -19.32 -12.58 -2.57
N GLU A 111 -18.15 -13.06 -2.12
CA GLU A 111 -17.14 -12.26 -1.41
C GLU A 111 -16.32 -11.40 -2.38
N THR A 112 -16.05 -11.94 -3.57
CA THR A 112 -15.24 -11.29 -4.60
C THR A 112 -16.02 -10.33 -5.52
N SER A 113 -17.36 -10.31 -5.45
CA SER A 113 -18.20 -9.34 -6.15
C SER A 113 -19.36 -8.85 -5.30
N GLY A 114 -19.43 -7.53 -5.08
CA GLY A 114 -20.52 -6.90 -4.32
C GLY A 114 -21.88 -7.05 -5.00
N LYS A 115 -21.92 -7.09 -6.35
CA LYS A 115 -23.14 -7.36 -7.11
C LYS A 115 -23.65 -8.79 -6.89
N PHE A 116 -22.73 -9.76 -6.80
CA PHE A 116 -23.07 -11.15 -6.49
C PHE A 116 -23.52 -11.31 -5.04
N THR A 117 -22.99 -10.52 -4.10
CA THR A 117 -23.50 -10.46 -2.72
C THR A 117 -24.98 -10.04 -2.71
N VAL A 118 -25.33 -8.95 -3.38
CA VAL A 118 -26.70 -8.43 -3.43
C VAL A 118 -27.65 -9.42 -4.11
N LEU A 119 -27.23 -9.99 -5.25
CA LEU A 119 -28.03 -11.03 -5.93
C LEU A 119 -28.26 -12.24 -5.03
N ARG A 120 -27.22 -12.71 -4.33
CA ARG A 120 -27.31 -13.82 -3.38
C ARG A 120 -28.32 -13.51 -2.27
N ASP A 121 -28.29 -12.30 -1.73
CA ASP A 121 -29.15 -11.90 -0.63
C ASP A 121 -30.61 -11.76 -1.10
N LEU A 122 -30.84 -11.18 -2.29
CA LEU A 122 -32.16 -11.10 -2.92
C LEU A 122 -32.74 -12.48 -3.22
N ILE A 123 -31.98 -13.40 -3.80
CA ILE A 123 -32.44 -14.78 -4.05
C ILE A 123 -32.71 -15.53 -2.73
N THR A 124 -32.03 -15.16 -1.63
CA THR A 124 -32.30 -15.75 -0.30
C THR A 124 -33.68 -15.35 0.23
N LEU A 125 -34.22 -14.21 -0.18
CA LEU A 125 -35.60 -13.81 0.14
C LEU A 125 -36.59 -14.51 -0.79
N VAL A 126 -36.31 -14.48 -2.09
CA VAL A 126 -37.21 -15.03 -3.12
C VAL A 126 -37.33 -16.56 -3.04
N GLN A 127 -36.31 -17.29 -2.56
CA GLN A 127 -36.34 -18.76 -2.49
C GLN A 127 -37.43 -19.32 -1.55
N GLU A 128 -37.96 -18.51 -0.63
CA GLU A 128 -39.00 -18.92 0.32
C GLU A 128 -40.40 -18.92 -0.33
N TYR A 129 -40.55 -18.31 -1.50
CA TYR A 129 -41.81 -18.22 -2.25
C TYR A 129 -41.85 -19.20 -3.43
N GLU A 130 -43.06 -19.56 -3.88
CA GLU A 130 -43.27 -20.41 -5.06
C GLU A 130 -43.23 -19.62 -6.38
N THR A 131 -42.08 -19.01 -6.67
CA THR A 131 -41.93 -18.03 -7.75
C THR A 131 -41.12 -18.53 -8.94
N HIS A 132 -41.37 -17.92 -10.11
CA HIS A 132 -40.54 -18.04 -11.30
C HIS A 132 -39.82 -16.71 -11.55
N THR A 133 -38.52 -16.68 -11.30
CA THR A 133 -37.68 -15.49 -11.45
C THR A 133 -36.83 -15.61 -12.71
N ALA A 134 -36.94 -14.64 -13.62
CA ALA A 134 -36.08 -14.54 -14.78
C ALA A 134 -34.82 -13.73 -14.44
N ILE A 135 -33.65 -14.21 -14.82
CA ILE A 135 -32.37 -13.50 -14.69
C ILE A 135 -31.77 -13.42 -16.09
N VAL A 136 -31.53 -12.20 -16.55
CA VAL A 136 -30.92 -11.93 -17.86
C VAL A 136 -29.51 -11.42 -17.63
N CYS A 137 -28.54 -12.04 -18.29
CA CYS A 137 -27.16 -11.60 -18.26
C CYS A 137 -26.43 -11.90 -19.56
N ARG A 138 -25.23 -11.32 -19.77
CA ARG A 138 -24.43 -11.61 -20.97
C ARG A 138 -24.18 -13.12 -21.16
N PRO A 139 -24.18 -13.63 -22.39
CA PRO A 139 -23.89 -15.03 -22.66
C PRO A 139 -22.44 -15.42 -22.29
N GLY A 140 -22.19 -16.72 -22.14
CA GLY A 140 -20.87 -17.28 -21.87
C GLY A 140 -20.53 -17.32 -20.38
N ARG A 141 -19.34 -16.83 -20.01
CA ARG A 141 -18.78 -16.98 -18.66
C ARG A 141 -19.64 -16.37 -17.55
N THR A 142 -20.37 -15.29 -17.81
CA THR A 142 -21.26 -14.69 -16.80
C THR A 142 -22.40 -15.60 -16.42
N MET A 143 -23.03 -16.26 -17.41
CA MET A 143 -24.06 -17.27 -17.15
C MET A 143 -23.53 -18.43 -16.30
N ASP A 144 -22.29 -18.85 -16.56
CA ASP A 144 -21.61 -19.87 -15.75
C ASP A 144 -21.40 -19.40 -14.30
N LEU A 145 -20.88 -18.20 -14.09
CA LEU A 145 -20.70 -17.65 -12.75
C LEU A 145 -22.01 -17.46 -11.99
N VAL A 146 -23.08 -17.04 -12.68
CA VAL A 146 -24.42 -16.90 -12.09
C VAL A 146 -25.00 -18.26 -11.74
N GLU A 147 -24.88 -19.26 -12.62
CA GLU A 147 -25.28 -20.63 -12.28
C GLU A 147 -24.51 -21.13 -11.05
N ALA A 148 -23.19 -20.94 -11.01
CA ALA A 148 -22.34 -21.33 -9.89
C ALA A 148 -22.77 -20.66 -8.58
N LEU A 149 -23.12 -19.37 -8.60
CA LEU A 149 -23.65 -18.66 -7.43
C LEU A 149 -24.98 -19.27 -6.95
N LEU A 150 -25.91 -19.53 -7.87
CA LEU A 150 -27.24 -20.05 -7.55
C LEU A 150 -27.21 -21.50 -7.04
N LEU A 151 -26.17 -22.28 -7.38
CA LEU A 151 -25.99 -23.65 -6.84
C LEU A 151 -25.87 -23.68 -5.30
N GLY A 152 -25.47 -22.56 -4.68
CA GLY A 152 -25.42 -22.41 -3.22
C GLY A 152 -26.78 -22.18 -2.55
N LYS A 153 -27.85 -22.00 -3.34
CA LYS A 153 -29.20 -21.67 -2.85
C LYS A 153 -30.20 -22.80 -3.09
N LYS A 154 -31.33 -22.75 -2.37
CA LYS A 154 -32.40 -23.75 -2.47
C LYS A 154 -33.34 -23.42 -3.63
N VAL A 155 -32.79 -23.33 -4.84
CA VAL A 155 -33.53 -22.95 -6.06
C VAL A 155 -33.33 -23.95 -7.18
N ASN A 156 -34.34 -24.08 -8.04
CA ASN A 156 -34.22 -24.79 -9.31
C ASN A 156 -33.61 -23.86 -10.35
N ILE A 157 -32.64 -24.33 -11.16
CA ILE A 157 -31.96 -23.49 -12.15
C ILE A 157 -32.23 -24.03 -13.54
N LYS A 158 -32.81 -23.21 -14.42
CA LYS A 158 -33.05 -23.54 -15.83
C LYS A 158 -32.29 -22.58 -16.73
N ARG A 159 -31.39 -23.10 -17.55
CA ARG A 159 -30.64 -22.33 -18.55
C ARG A 159 -31.22 -22.50 -19.95
N TYR A 160 -31.16 -21.44 -20.76
CA TYR A 160 -31.71 -21.39 -22.11
C TYR A 160 -30.65 -21.29 -23.22
N ASP A 161 -29.39 -21.59 -22.91
CA ASP A 161 -28.24 -21.53 -23.82
C ASP A 161 -27.64 -22.92 -24.15
N SER A 162 -28.36 -24.01 -23.86
CA SER A 162 -27.94 -25.43 -24.02
C SER A 162 -26.69 -25.86 -23.25
N HIS A 163 -26.06 -24.96 -22.49
CA HIS A 163 -24.89 -25.23 -21.67
C HIS A 163 -25.30 -25.21 -20.19
N SER A 164 -24.65 -26.03 -19.38
CA SER A 164 -24.78 -25.99 -17.92
C SER A 164 -23.52 -26.57 -17.31
N ILE A 165 -23.06 -25.97 -16.22
CA ILE A 165 -21.91 -26.48 -15.46
C ILE A 165 -22.26 -27.84 -14.83
N LYS A 166 -23.54 -28.10 -14.55
CA LYS A 166 -24.03 -29.40 -14.06
C LYS A 166 -24.72 -30.19 -15.17
N SER A 167 -23.97 -31.14 -15.75
CA SER A 167 -24.50 -32.14 -16.71
C SER A 167 -25.74 -32.92 -16.21
N LYS A 168 -25.87 -33.14 -14.89
CA LYS A 168 -27.03 -33.83 -14.28
C LYS A 168 -27.49 -33.08 -13.03
N GLN A 169 -28.56 -32.30 -13.15
CA GLN A 169 -29.26 -31.78 -11.98
C GLN A 169 -30.11 -32.90 -11.37
N LYS A 170 -29.88 -33.26 -10.10
CA LYS A 170 -30.80 -34.14 -9.38
C LYS A 170 -32.13 -33.38 -9.20
N PRO A 171 -33.29 -33.98 -9.53
CA PRO A 171 -34.56 -33.32 -9.31
C PRO A 171 -34.72 -33.08 -7.80
N ARG A 172 -34.77 -31.81 -7.41
CA ARG A 172 -35.07 -31.38 -6.05
C ARG A 172 -36.35 -30.57 -6.12
N ASN A 173 -37.26 -30.78 -5.17
CA ASN A 173 -38.49 -30.02 -5.09
C ASN A 173 -38.21 -28.73 -4.30
N PHE A 174 -37.69 -27.72 -5.00
CA PHE A 174 -37.61 -26.35 -4.49
C PHE A 174 -38.80 -25.53 -4.96
N ALA A 175 -39.26 -24.60 -4.13
CA ALA A 175 -40.41 -23.72 -4.41
C ALA A 175 -40.09 -22.73 -5.54
N CYS A 176 -38.93 -22.09 -5.47
CA CYS A 176 -38.49 -21.10 -6.46
C CYS A 176 -37.71 -21.73 -7.63
N THR A 177 -38.00 -21.26 -8.85
CA THR A 177 -37.25 -21.59 -10.06
C THR A 177 -36.63 -20.32 -10.67
N CYS A 178 -35.30 -20.29 -10.76
CA CYS A 178 -34.53 -19.27 -11.45
C CYS A 178 -34.28 -19.68 -12.90
N HIS A 179 -34.68 -18.83 -13.83
CA HIS A 179 -34.51 -19.00 -15.27
C HIS A 179 -33.41 -18.07 -15.77
N LEU A 180 -32.32 -18.63 -16.29
CA LEU A 180 -31.18 -17.87 -16.80
C LEU A 180 -31.29 -17.71 -18.31
N PHE A 181 -31.38 -16.46 -18.76
CA PHE A 181 -31.47 -16.09 -20.17
C PHE A 181 -30.23 -15.29 -20.60
N PRO A 182 -29.65 -15.60 -21.78
CA PRO A 182 -28.65 -14.73 -22.36
C PRO A 182 -29.30 -13.42 -22.87
N SER A 183 -28.63 -12.29 -22.67
CA SER A 183 -29.04 -10.98 -23.20
C SER A 183 -28.96 -10.91 -24.73
N GLU A 184 -28.03 -11.66 -25.32
CA GLU A 184 -27.81 -11.76 -26.77
C GLU A 184 -28.04 -13.20 -27.26
N ASN A 185 -28.50 -13.37 -28.50
CA ASN A 185 -28.67 -14.68 -29.15
C ASN A 185 -29.67 -15.61 -28.44
N LEU A 186 -30.74 -15.07 -27.86
CA LEU A 186 -31.80 -15.86 -27.25
C LEU A 186 -32.68 -16.52 -28.33
N ASP A 187 -32.62 -17.85 -28.43
CA ASP A 187 -33.49 -18.63 -29.34
C ASP A 187 -34.56 -19.41 -28.58
N LEU A 188 -35.73 -18.78 -28.43
CA LEU A 188 -36.92 -19.36 -27.79
C LEU A 188 -37.53 -20.52 -28.61
N LYS A 189 -37.18 -20.69 -29.90
CA LYS A 189 -37.68 -21.82 -30.71
C LYS A 189 -36.97 -23.10 -30.33
N LYS A 190 -35.64 -23.02 -30.15
CA LYS A 190 -34.80 -24.16 -29.73
C LYS A 190 -35.03 -24.54 -28.27
N HIS A 191 -35.27 -23.56 -27.41
CA HIS A 191 -35.49 -23.74 -25.97
C HIS A 191 -36.83 -23.12 -25.53
N PRO A 192 -37.97 -23.81 -25.74
CA PRO A 192 -39.28 -23.26 -25.39
C PRO A 192 -39.48 -23.14 -23.88
N LEU A 193 -40.29 -22.17 -23.47
CA LEU A 193 -40.71 -21.97 -22.08
C LEU A 193 -41.74 -23.06 -21.69
N ARG A 194 -41.27 -24.14 -21.06
CA ARG A 194 -42.08 -25.34 -20.73
C ARG A 194 -42.92 -25.24 -19.44
N HIS A 195 -43.33 -24.05 -19.01
CA HIS A 195 -44.08 -23.89 -17.76
C HIS A 195 -45.35 -23.05 -17.96
N SER A 196 -46.33 -23.27 -17.09
CA SER A 196 -47.67 -22.68 -17.13
C SER A 196 -47.89 -21.59 -16.08
N ARG A 197 -46.81 -21.03 -15.52
CA ARG A 197 -46.85 -19.89 -14.59
C ARG A 197 -46.15 -18.69 -15.24
N GLN A 198 -46.62 -17.49 -14.90
CA GLN A 198 -45.98 -16.22 -15.26
C GLN A 198 -44.63 -16.04 -14.57
N PHE A 199 -43.79 -15.13 -15.07
CA PHE A 199 -42.62 -14.66 -14.33
C PHE A 199 -43.03 -13.58 -13.34
N ASP A 200 -42.62 -13.73 -12.09
CA ASP A 200 -42.95 -12.79 -11.00
C ASP A 200 -42.04 -11.57 -11.03
N MET A 201 -40.79 -11.74 -11.46
CA MET A 201 -39.80 -10.67 -11.57
C MET A 201 -38.73 -11.02 -12.62
N LEU A 202 -38.21 -10.01 -13.31
CA LEU A 202 -37.05 -10.09 -14.18
C LEU A 202 -35.88 -9.31 -13.55
N ILE A 203 -34.72 -9.95 -13.42
CA ILE A 203 -33.49 -9.34 -12.89
C ILE A 203 -32.51 -9.11 -14.04
N CYS A 204 -32.09 -7.87 -14.25
CA CYS A 204 -31.01 -7.53 -15.18
C CYS A 204 -29.69 -7.48 -14.39
N LEU A 205 -28.75 -8.37 -14.71
CA LEU A 205 -27.47 -8.41 -13.98
C LEU A 205 -26.46 -7.38 -14.48
N ASP A 206 -26.44 -7.10 -15.78
CA ASP A 206 -25.43 -6.29 -16.43
C ASP A 206 -26.06 -5.35 -17.47
N PRO A 207 -25.40 -4.23 -17.81
CA PRO A 207 -26.01 -3.17 -18.62
C PRO A 207 -26.20 -3.56 -20.09
N THR A 208 -25.71 -4.74 -20.49
CA THR A 208 -25.98 -5.30 -21.84
C THR A 208 -27.45 -5.63 -22.05
N VAL A 209 -28.24 -5.77 -20.98
CA VAL A 209 -29.66 -6.13 -21.08
C VAL A 209 -30.48 -4.95 -21.58
N ASP A 210 -30.95 -5.06 -22.82
CA ASP A 210 -31.92 -4.14 -23.40
C ASP A 210 -33.34 -4.70 -23.28
N THR A 211 -34.13 -4.09 -22.41
CA THR A 211 -35.51 -4.49 -22.14
C THR A 211 -36.46 -4.21 -23.30
N GLU A 212 -36.09 -3.36 -24.26
CA GLU A 212 -36.94 -3.05 -25.42
C GLU A 212 -36.89 -4.15 -26.50
N THR A 213 -35.92 -5.05 -26.42
CA THR A 213 -35.75 -6.14 -27.37
C THR A 213 -36.96 -7.10 -27.37
N SER A 214 -37.34 -7.57 -28.56
CA SER A 214 -38.55 -8.37 -28.77
C SER A 214 -38.61 -9.65 -27.93
N GLU A 215 -37.45 -10.30 -27.73
CA GLU A 215 -37.31 -11.55 -26.99
C GLU A 215 -37.48 -11.32 -25.48
N ILE A 216 -36.94 -10.22 -24.96
CA ILE A 216 -37.06 -9.86 -23.54
C ILE A 216 -38.48 -9.37 -23.24
N GLN A 217 -39.10 -8.61 -24.15
CA GLN A 217 -40.52 -8.24 -24.05
C GLN A 217 -41.43 -9.48 -24.01
N HIS A 218 -41.12 -10.53 -24.78
CA HIS A 218 -41.86 -11.79 -24.72
C HIS A 218 -41.72 -12.49 -23.35
N ILE A 219 -40.55 -12.42 -22.70
CA ILE A 219 -40.36 -12.94 -21.34
C ILE A 219 -41.18 -12.11 -20.35
N LEU A 220 -41.13 -10.78 -20.42
CA LEU A 220 -41.84 -9.88 -19.51
C LEU A 220 -43.37 -10.04 -19.57
N GLN A 221 -43.91 -10.41 -20.73
CA GLN A 221 -45.35 -10.57 -20.97
C GLN A 221 -45.80 -12.04 -20.90
N PHE A 222 -44.91 -12.97 -20.53
CA PHE A 222 -45.20 -14.39 -20.57
C PHE A 222 -46.38 -14.75 -19.66
N GLN A 223 -47.47 -15.24 -20.27
CA GLN A 223 -48.69 -15.68 -19.58
C GLN A 223 -49.38 -14.59 -18.74
N ARG A 224 -49.12 -13.31 -19.03
CA ARG A 224 -49.80 -12.16 -18.43
C ARG A 224 -50.88 -11.62 -19.35
N ASP A 225 -51.98 -11.15 -18.76
CA ASP A 225 -53.05 -10.50 -19.50
C ASP A 225 -52.62 -9.09 -19.92
N ALA A 226 -52.52 -8.85 -21.23
CA ALA A 226 -52.16 -7.53 -21.79
C ALA A 226 -53.13 -6.38 -21.42
N ARG A 227 -54.30 -6.69 -20.84
CA ARG A 227 -55.34 -5.72 -20.47
C ARG A 227 -55.32 -5.32 -18.99
N ARG A 228 -54.54 -5.99 -18.14
CA ARG A 228 -54.40 -5.65 -16.71
C ARG A 228 -53.23 -4.71 -16.49
N SER A 229 -53.27 -3.95 -15.38
CA SER A 229 -52.16 -3.08 -14.95
C SER A 229 -50.84 -3.86 -14.79
N GLU A 230 -50.92 -5.16 -14.48
CA GLU A 230 -49.81 -6.11 -14.37
C GLU A 230 -49.38 -6.73 -15.71
N SER A 231 -49.54 -6.00 -16.82
CA SER A 231 -49.24 -6.50 -18.18
C SER A 231 -47.78 -6.93 -18.39
N ARG A 232 -46.86 -6.46 -17.53
CA ARG A 232 -45.43 -6.76 -17.57
C ARG A 232 -44.92 -7.19 -16.20
N ALA A 233 -43.98 -8.12 -16.18
CA ALA A 233 -43.24 -8.46 -14.97
C ALA A 233 -42.37 -7.26 -14.52
N PRO A 234 -42.31 -6.96 -13.22
CA PRO A 234 -41.38 -5.98 -12.68
C PRO A 234 -39.93 -6.32 -13.05
N THR A 235 -39.20 -5.32 -13.51
CA THR A 235 -37.78 -5.41 -13.85
C THR A 235 -36.95 -4.78 -12.74
N VAL A 236 -35.93 -5.49 -12.25
CA VAL A 236 -34.98 -5.01 -11.25
C VAL A 236 -33.57 -5.06 -11.83
N ARG A 237 -32.96 -3.91 -12.04
CA ARG A 237 -31.62 -3.75 -12.62
C ARG A 237 -30.55 -3.65 -11.54
N LEU A 238 -29.64 -4.62 -11.49
CA LEU A 238 -28.50 -4.58 -10.60
C LEU A 238 -27.41 -3.67 -11.17
N ALA A 239 -27.30 -2.46 -10.63
CA ALA A 239 -26.32 -1.47 -11.05
C ALA A 239 -25.33 -1.18 -9.91
N THR A 240 -24.04 -1.19 -10.18
CA THR A 240 -23.04 -0.78 -9.18
C THR A 240 -23.00 0.74 -9.06
N ILE A 241 -23.11 1.30 -7.85
CA ILE A 241 -23.15 2.76 -7.66
C ILE A 241 -21.85 3.38 -8.16
N ASN A 242 -21.97 4.52 -8.85
CA ASN A 242 -20.84 5.34 -9.34
C ASN A 242 -19.89 4.61 -10.31
N SER A 243 -20.24 3.41 -10.78
CA SER A 243 -19.47 2.68 -11.78
C SER A 243 -19.98 2.98 -13.19
N ILE A 244 -19.39 2.28 -14.17
CA ILE A 244 -19.88 2.25 -15.55
C ILE A 244 -21.35 1.82 -15.66
N ASP A 245 -21.83 0.89 -14.83
CA ASP A 245 -23.23 0.44 -14.86
C ASP A 245 -24.19 1.60 -14.58
N HIS A 246 -23.86 2.41 -13.57
CA HIS A 246 -24.64 3.57 -13.19
C HIS A 246 -24.59 4.65 -14.28
N CYS A 247 -23.41 4.87 -14.86
CA CYS A 247 -23.20 5.82 -15.94
C CYS A 247 -24.02 5.44 -17.19
N GLU A 248 -23.94 4.19 -17.64
CA GLU A 248 -24.67 3.69 -18.80
C GLU A 248 -26.19 3.73 -18.58
N LEU A 249 -26.65 3.38 -17.37
CA LEU A 249 -28.07 3.39 -17.04
C LEU A 249 -28.65 4.81 -16.99
N TYR A 250 -27.90 5.77 -16.45
CA TYR A 250 -28.33 7.17 -16.37
C TYR A 250 -28.24 7.89 -17.73
N PHE A 251 -27.07 7.85 -18.38
CA PHE A 251 -26.88 8.53 -19.67
C PHE A 251 -27.61 7.84 -20.82
N GLY A 252 -27.90 6.53 -20.73
CA GLY A 252 -28.65 5.79 -21.74
C GLY A 252 -30.12 6.21 -21.84
N ARG A 253 -30.67 6.86 -20.80
CA ARG A 253 -32.00 7.51 -20.85
C ARG A 253 -31.96 8.84 -21.61
N THR A 254 -30.80 9.50 -21.65
CA THR A 254 -30.64 10.85 -22.22
C THR A 254 -30.11 10.80 -23.65
N TYR A 255 -29.19 9.87 -23.92
CA TYR A 255 -28.44 9.77 -25.16
C TYR A 255 -28.55 8.35 -25.74
N LYS A 256 -28.47 8.24 -27.07
CA LYS A 256 -28.41 6.93 -27.75
C LYS A 256 -27.07 6.25 -27.48
N LYS A 257 -27.06 4.93 -27.29
CA LYS A 257 -25.87 4.13 -26.95
C LYS A 257 -24.69 4.31 -27.93
N ASP A 258 -24.98 4.44 -29.23
CA ASP A 258 -23.94 4.61 -30.26
C ASP A 258 -23.49 6.08 -30.46
N SER A 259 -24.06 7.01 -29.69
CA SER A 259 -23.71 8.42 -29.84
C SER A 259 -22.36 8.74 -29.21
N ARG A 260 -21.62 9.66 -29.84
CA ARG A 260 -20.37 10.17 -29.30
C ARG A 260 -20.56 10.82 -27.93
N GLU A 261 -21.63 11.60 -27.77
CA GLU A 261 -21.97 12.25 -26.49
C GLU A 261 -22.24 11.22 -25.38
N PHE A 262 -22.80 10.06 -25.69
CA PHE A 262 -22.96 8.97 -24.72
C PHE A 262 -21.60 8.46 -24.27
N LEU A 263 -20.71 8.11 -25.20
CA LEU A 263 -19.38 7.61 -24.87
C LEU A 263 -18.54 8.64 -24.09
N GLU A 264 -18.58 9.91 -24.48
CA GLU A 264 -17.86 11.00 -23.79
C GLU A 264 -18.35 11.18 -22.35
N ASN A 265 -19.66 11.26 -22.13
CA ASN A 265 -20.20 11.44 -20.78
C ASN A 265 -19.99 10.21 -19.89
N VAL A 266 -20.13 9.01 -20.47
CA VAL A 266 -19.95 7.73 -19.75
C VAL A 266 -18.48 7.54 -19.35
N THR A 267 -17.54 7.77 -20.27
CA THR A 267 -16.10 7.67 -19.98
C THR A 267 -15.66 8.72 -18.98
N ALA A 268 -16.08 9.98 -19.15
CA ALA A 268 -15.74 11.05 -18.21
C ALA A 268 -16.27 10.75 -16.80
N ALA A 269 -17.53 10.31 -16.68
CA ALA A 269 -18.11 9.95 -15.40
C ALA A 269 -17.43 8.73 -14.76
N ALA A 270 -17.10 7.69 -15.53
CA ALA A 270 -16.39 6.53 -15.03
C ALA A 270 -15.00 6.88 -14.47
N VAL A 271 -14.28 7.80 -15.11
CA VAL A 271 -12.95 8.24 -14.68
C VAL A 271 -13.01 9.18 -13.47
N VAL A 272 -13.98 10.10 -13.44
CA VAL A 272 -14.12 11.08 -12.35
C VAL A 272 -14.70 10.42 -11.08
N LEU A 273 -15.68 9.53 -11.21
CA LEU A 273 -16.32 8.87 -10.07
C LEU A 273 -15.55 7.67 -9.52
N ARG A 274 -14.36 7.37 -10.06
CA ARG A 274 -13.58 6.18 -9.68
C ARG A 274 -13.25 6.17 -8.18
N ASP A 275 -12.99 7.33 -7.59
CA ASP A 275 -12.71 7.51 -6.15
C ASP A 275 -13.84 7.02 -5.23
N ARG A 276 -15.10 7.10 -5.69
CA ARG A 276 -16.31 6.77 -4.92
C ARG A 276 -17.03 5.54 -5.46
N VAL A 277 -16.37 4.76 -6.31
CA VAL A 277 -16.99 3.62 -6.99
C VAL A 277 -17.46 2.56 -5.98
N GLY A 278 -18.71 2.12 -6.12
CA GLY A 278 -19.30 1.07 -5.30
C GLY A 278 -19.50 1.42 -3.81
N THR A 279 -19.49 2.70 -3.44
CA THR A 279 -19.79 3.14 -2.07
C THR A 279 -21.28 3.50 -1.94
N LEU A 280 -21.99 2.79 -1.05
CA LEU A 280 -23.41 3.06 -0.81
C LEU A 280 -23.57 4.35 0.03
N PRO A 281 -24.55 5.23 -0.31
CA PRO A 281 -24.97 6.34 0.54
C PRO A 281 -25.30 5.86 1.96
N PRO A 282 -25.01 6.67 2.99
CA PRO A 282 -25.25 6.29 4.40
C PRO A 282 -26.68 5.78 4.67
N ASP A 283 -27.67 6.35 3.99
CA ASP A 283 -29.08 6.01 4.18
C ASP A 283 -29.44 4.62 3.64
N LEU A 284 -28.72 4.14 2.61
CA LEU A 284 -28.93 2.79 2.07
C LEU A 284 -28.19 1.72 2.87
N ARG A 285 -27.06 2.04 3.54
CA ARG A 285 -26.23 1.03 4.23
C ARG A 285 -27.01 0.13 5.22
N PRO A 286 -27.94 0.64 6.06
CA PRO A 286 -28.73 -0.21 6.96
C PRO A 286 -29.54 -1.29 6.22
N ILE A 287 -30.12 -0.95 5.07
CA ILE A 287 -30.92 -1.88 4.26
C ILE A 287 -30.10 -3.07 3.77
N TYR A 288 -28.87 -2.79 3.29
CA TYR A 288 -27.95 -3.82 2.80
C TYR A 288 -27.33 -4.61 3.96
N SER A 289 -27.04 -3.97 5.10
CA SER A 289 -26.53 -4.65 6.31
C SER A 289 -27.53 -5.66 6.89
N GLN A 290 -28.82 -5.47 6.62
CA GLN A 290 -29.90 -6.39 6.99
C GLN A 290 -30.26 -7.37 5.87
N ASN A 291 -29.36 -7.59 4.90
CA ASN A 291 -29.53 -8.51 3.77
C ASN A 291 -30.82 -8.26 2.97
N LEU A 292 -31.15 -6.99 2.72
CA LEU A 292 -32.29 -6.57 1.89
C LEU A 292 -33.68 -6.97 2.40
N ARG A 293 -33.83 -7.33 3.68
CA ARG A 293 -35.14 -7.67 4.28
C ARG A 293 -36.19 -6.57 4.14
N TYR A 294 -35.76 -5.33 3.94
CA TYR A 294 -36.62 -4.20 3.64
C TYR A 294 -37.48 -4.40 2.37
N LEU A 295 -37.04 -5.25 1.43
CA LEU A 295 -37.75 -5.52 0.17
C LEU A 295 -38.85 -6.60 0.29
N ILE A 296 -39.04 -7.22 1.46
CA ILE A 296 -39.99 -8.33 1.63
C ILE A 296 -41.42 -7.91 1.27
N GLU A 297 -41.87 -6.75 1.72
CA GLU A 297 -43.22 -6.24 1.46
C GLU A 297 -43.48 -6.09 -0.04
N TRP A 298 -42.49 -5.55 -0.77
CA TRP A 298 -42.56 -5.41 -2.23
C TRP A 298 -42.48 -6.77 -2.98
N LEU A 299 -41.76 -7.74 -2.43
CA LEU A 299 -41.69 -9.09 -3.00
C LEU A 299 -43.01 -9.86 -2.83
N GLU A 300 -43.77 -9.59 -1.77
CA GLU A 300 -45.09 -10.18 -1.53
C GLU A 300 -46.17 -9.53 -2.40
N ASP A 301 -46.12 -8.20 -2.55
CA ASP A 301 -47.00 -7.44 -3.43
C ASP A 301 -46.20 -6.51 -4.36
N PRO A 302 -45.88 -6.97 -5.59
CA PRO A 302 -45.14 -6.17 -6.56
C PRO A 302 -45.91 -4.96 -7.12
N SER A 303 -47.18 -4.76 -6.73
CA SER A 303 -47.96 -3.58 -7.10
C SER A 303 -47.63 -2.34 -6.25
N ILE A 304 -46.96 -2.55 -5.11
CA ILE A 304 -46.48 -1.48 -4.23
C ILE A 304 -45.36 -0.68 -4.93
N SER A 305 -45.28 0.62 -4.63
CA SER A 305 -44.19 1.48 -5.09
C SER A 305 -42.82 0.94 -4.68
N TRP A 306 -41.82 1.12 -5.52
CA TRP A 306 -40.48 0.65 -5.23
C TRP A 306 -39.93 1.31 -3.94
N PRO A 307 -39.44 0.53 -2.97
CA PRO A 307 -39.09 1.05 -1.64
C PRO A 307 -37.72 1.76 -1.59
N LEU A 308 -36.90 1.67 -2.65
CA LEU A 308 -35.61 2.35 -2.72
C LEU A 308 -35.69 3.62 -3.59
N PRO A 309 -34.76 4.57 -3.44
CA PRO A 309 -34.73 5.79 -4.24
C PRO A 309 -34.54 5.49 -5.72
N ASP A 310 -34.96 6.41 -6.58
CA ASP A 310 -34.66 6.38 -8.02
C ASP A 310 -33.16 6.46 -8.33
N VAL A 311 -32.82 6.23 -9.60
CA VAL A 311 -31.45 6.35 -10.12
C VAL A 311 -30.88 7.73 -9.79
N TYR A 312 -29.77 7.74 -9.04
CA TYR A 312 -29.12 8.98 -8.65
C TYR A 312 -28.62 9.75 -9.88
N CYS A 313 -28.75 11.08 -9.84
CA CYS A 313 -28.31 11.91 -10.95
C CYS A 313 -26.78 11.99 -11.02
N ILE A 314 -26.21 11.76 -12.20
CA ILE A 314 -24.79 11.95 -12.47
C ILE A 314 -24.56 13.31 -13.13
N LYS A 315 -23.57 14.06 -12.64
CA LYS A 315 -23.18 15.35 -13.25
C LYS A 315 -22.54 15.12 -14.62
N LYS A 316 -22.73 16.08 -15.53
CA LYS A 316 -21.96 16.11 -16.78
C LYS A 316 -20.58 16.68 -16.47
N TYR A 317 -19.54 15.90 -16.74
CA TYR A 317 -18.16 16.27 -16.47
C TYR A 317 -17.52 16.88 -17.71
N THR A 318 -16.62 17.83 -17.47
CA THR A 318 -15.83 18.49 -18.51
C THR A 318 -14.48 17.78 -18.68
N PRO A 319 -13.80 17.97 -19.82
CA PRO A 319 -12.42 17.49 -20.02
C PRO A 319 -11.46 17.89 -18.88
N MET A 320 -11.63 19.10 -18.32
CA MET A 320 -10.82 19.58 -17.20
C MET A 320 -11.04 18.77 -15.92
N ASP A 321 -12.27 18.30 -15.67
CA ASP A 321 -12.58 17.46 -14.52
C ASP A 321 -11.92 16.08 -14.67
N VAL A 322 -11.88 15.54 -15.89
CA VAL A 322 -11.21 14.28 -16.21
C VAL A 322 -9.70 14.42 -15.99
N GLU A 323 -9.08 15.47 -16.52
CA GLU A 323 -7.65 15.75 -16.32
C GLU A 323 -7.33 15.92 -14.83
N SER A 324 -8.11 16.71 -14.10
CA SER A 324 -7.92 16.88 -12.66
C SER A 324 -8.04 15.56 -11.89
N SER A 325 -9.00 14.70 -12.25
CA SER A 325 -9.17 13.38 -11.63
C SER A 325 -7.99 12.45 -11.95
N LEU A 326 -7.46 12.50 -13.17
CA LEU A 326 -6.32 11.67 -13.58
C LEU A 326 -5.00 12.11 -12.92
N LEU A 327 -4.87 13.37 -12.52
CA LEU A 327 -3.70 13.88 -11.79
C LEU A 327 -3.70 13.49 -10.31
N THR A 328 -4.85 13.14 -9.74
CA THR A 328 -4.98 12.72 -8.34
C THR A 328 -4.92 11.20 -8.19
N GLU A 329 -4.10 10.72 -7.25
CA GLU A 329 -4.05 9.30 -6.88
C GLU A 329 -5.28 8.91 -6.06
N VAL A 330 -5.82 7.71 -6.29
CA VAL A 330 -6.96 7.17 -5.55
C VAL A 330 -6.46 6.12 -4.57
N HIS A 331 -6.69 6.35 -3.28
CA HIS A 331 -6.39 5.41 -2.22
C HIS A 331 -7.68 4.78 -1.68
N TYR A 332 -7.81 3.47 -1.79
CA TYR A 332 -8.89 2.74 -1.14
C TYR A 332 -8.39 2.17 0.19
N SER A 333 -8.96 2.64 1.30
CA SER A 333 -8.73 2.05 2.62
C SER A 333 -9.73 0.91 2.87
N GLN A 334 -9.27 -0.18 3.52
CA GLN A 334 -10.16 -1.24 4.02
C GLN A 334 -11.19 -0.74 5.05
N ILE A 335 -10.95 0.44 5.62
CA ILE A 335 -11.87 1.12 6.53
C ILE A 335 -12.55 2.21 5.70
N GLU A 336 -13.83 2.02 5.39
CA GLU A 336 -14.61 2.87 4.46
C GLU A 336 -14.97 4.26 5.02
N ASP A 337 -14.58 4.58 6.27
CA ASP A 337 -14.96 5.85 6.91
C ASP A 337 -13.86 6.38 7.86
N GLU A 338 -13.35 7.58 7.62
CA GLU A 338 -12.47 8.31 8.56
C GLU A 338 -13.19 8.54 9.91
N LEU A 339 -14.52 8.66 9.91
CA LEU A 339 -15.33 8.77 11.12
C LEU A 339 -15.38 7.44 11.89
N GLU A 340 -15.55 6.28 11.24
CA GLU A 340 -15.47 4.98 11.94
C GLU A 340 -14.06 4.73 12.49
N ALA A 341 -13.01 5.13 11.77
CA ALA A 341 -11.63 5.08 12.26
C ALA A 341 -11.47 5.96 13.52
N ALA A 342 -12.06 7.15 13.53
CA ALA A 342 -12.07 8.04 14.69
C ALA A 342 -12.83 7.43 15.88
N PHE A 343 -13.96 6.75 15.66
CA PHE A 343 -14.72 6.09 16.73
C PHE A 343 -14.06 4.80 17.25
N ARG A 344 -13.32 4.06 16.41
CA ARG A 344 -12.49 2.93 16.85
C ARG A 344 -11.25 3.38 17.64
N SER A 345 -10.76 4.60 17.38
CA SER A 345 -9.70 5.25 18.17
C SER A 345 -10.19 5.80 19.54
N GLY A 346 -11.35 5.36 20.00
CA GLY A 346 -11.83 5.59 21.37
C GLY A 346 -10.83 5.06 22.39
N LYS A 347 -9.98 5.97 22.90
CA LYS A 347 -9.06 5.79 24.02
C LYS A 347 -9.75 5.06 25.17
N LYS A 348 -9.62 3.74 25.23
CA LYS A 348 -9.81 2.99 26.47
C LYS A 348 -8.67 3.40 27.42
N ARG A 349 -9.01 4.29 28.35
CA ARG A 349 -8.20 4.58 29.54
C ARG A 349 -7.79 3.26 30.18
N GLY A 350 -6.48 2.98 30.25
CA GLY A 350 -5.95 1.92 31.11
C GLY A 350 -5.07 0.85 30.46
N ARG A 351 -4.17 1.18 29.52
CA ARG A 351 -3.04 0.29 29.18
C ARG A 351 -1.67 0.98 29.23
N SER A 352 -0.70 0.17 29.65
CA SER A 352 0.62 0.50 30.18
C SER A 352 1.54 1.25 29.21
N LYS A 353 2.49 2.00 29.78
CA LYS A 353 3.45 2.91 29.13
C LYS A 353 4.52 2.26 28.24
N ASN A 354 4.52 0.93 28.07
CA ASN A 354 5.60 0.20 27.39
C ASN A 354 5.38 -0.10 25.89
N ASP A 355 4.26 0.28 25.29
CA ASP A 355 4.02 0.09 23.84
C ASP A 355 4.25 1.36 22.98
N LYS A 356 4.96 2.35 23.54
CA LYS A 356 5.25 3.61 22.83
C LYS A 356 6.37 3.54 21.80
N GLU A 357 7.00 2.38 21.60
CA GLU A 357 8.05 2.20 20.58
C GLU A 357 7.57 1.54 19.27
N SER A 358 6.36 0.98 19.23
CA SER A 358 5.78 0.40 18.00
C SER A 358 4.97 1.40 17.16
N SER A 359 4.91 2.67 17.59
CA SER A 359 4.22 3.77 16.90
C SER A 359 5.18 4.88 16.46
N LYS A 360 6.37 4.49 16.00
CA LYS A 360 6.96 5.23 14.89
C LYS A 360 6.14 4.85 13.67
N MET A 361 5.41 5.82 13.14
CA MET A 361 4.93 5.77 11.77
C MET A 361 6.05 5.18 10.93
N ALA A 362 5.82 3.97 10.39
CA ALA A 362 6.47 3.64 9.15
C ALA A 362 6.10 4.81 8.23
N GLU A 363 7.08 5.63 7.87
CA GLU A 363 7.03 6.30 6.59
C GLU A 363 6.76 5.16 5.62
N ILE A 364 5.49 5.03 5.22
CA ILE A 364 5.10 4.09 4.19
C ILE A 364 5.72 4.70 2.95
N ASP A 365 6.94 4.27 2.63
CA ASP A 365 7.57 4.53 1.34
C ASP A 365 6.49 4.36 0.28
N SER A 366 6.34 5.36 -0.60
CA SER A 366 5.23 5.35 -1.54
C SER A 366 5.21 4.02 -2.27
N PHE A 367 4.02 3.43 -2.43
CA PHE A 367 3.86 2.15 -3.12
C PHE A 367 4.53 2.15 -4.51
N TYR A 368 4.62 3.32 -5.15
CA TYR A 368 5.36 3.56 -6.40
C TYR A 368 6.89 3.52 -6.26
N GLN A 369 7.48 3.97 -5.14
CA GLN A 369 8.90 3.78 -4.85
C GLN A 369 9.22 2.30 -4.64
N LEU A 370 8.39 1.58 -3.86
CA LEU A 370 8.59 0.15 -3.62
C LEU A 370 8.41 -0.69 -4.90
N LYS A 371 7.38 -0.43 -5.72
CA LYS A 371 7.19 -1.16 -6.99
C LYS A 371 8.20 -0.81 -8.08
N ARG A 372 8.72 0.43 -8.12
CA ARG A 372 9.84 0.76 -9.03
C ARG A 372 11.15 0.09 -8.61
N LEU A 373 11.35 -0.11 -7.30
CA LEU A 373 12.54 -0.77 -6.76
C LEU A 373 12.49 -2.30 -6.85
N GLN A 374 11.31 -2.93 -6.74
CA GLN A 374 11.23 -4.38 -6.60
C GLN A 374 11.01 -5.19 -7.89
N ASN A 375 10.56 -4.62 -9.02
CA ASN A 375 10.37 -5.40 -10.27
C ASN A 375 9.69 -6.78 -10.06
N ASP A 376 8.84 -6.92 -9.03
CA ASP A 376 8.23 -8.19 -8.66
C ASP A 376 6.95 -8.41 -9.51
N TYR A 377 7.18 -8.83 -10.76
CA TYR A 377 6.14 -9.12 -11.75
C TYR A 377 5.45 -10.48 -11.55
N THR A 378 5.59 -11.13 -10.39
CA THR A 378 4.97 -12.44 -10.10
C THR A 378 3.56 -12.32 -9.51
N THR A 379 3.23 -11.20 -8.87
CA THR A 379 1.92 -10.93 -8.25
C THR A 379 1.07 -9.94 -9.03
N ASN A 380 1.51 -9.48 -10.21
CA ASN A 380 0.74 -8.56 -11.03
C ASN A 380 -0.44 -9.30 -11.71
N PRO A 381 -1.70 -9.00 -11.35
CA PRO A 381 -2.86 -9.65 -11.96
C PRO A 381 -3.02 -9.33 -13.46
N ILE A 382 -2.23 -8.39 -13.98
CA ILE A 382 -2.23 -7.93 -15.38
C ILE A 382 -1.33 -8.82 -16.28
N LYS A 383 -0.86 -9.99 -15.82
CA LYS A 383 -0.10 -10.98 -16.61
C LYS A 383 -0.93 -11.71 -17.69
N GLN A 384 -1.92 -11.04 -18.28
CA GLN A 384 -2.69 -11.49 -19.43
C GLN A 384 -2.23 -10.76 -20.70
N ASP A 385 -2.69 -11.23 -21.86
CA ASP A 385 -2.37 -10.63 -23.15
C ASP A 385 -2.79 -9.15 -23.20
N MET A 386 -1.82 -8.26 -23.43
CA MET A 386 -2.05 -6.80 -23.51
C MET A 386 -3.05 -6.44 -24.61
N ALA A 387 -3.18 -7.27 -25.65
CA ALA A 387 -4.17 -7.08 -26.70
C ALA A 387 -5.61 -7.20 -26.17
N GLN A 388 -5.87 -8.06 -25.18
CA GLN A 388 -7.20 -8.19 -24.57
C GLN A 388 -7.54 -7.02 -23.64
N LEU A 389 -6.52 -6.47 -22.97
CA LEU A 389 -6.70 -5.37 -22.02
C LEU A 389 -6.82 -4.01 -22.72
N THR A 390 -6.13 -3.83 -23.85
CA THR A 390 -6.09 -2.55 -24.58
C THR A 390 -6.87 -2.55 -25.90
N GLY A 391 -7.31 -3.71 -26.39
CA GLY A 391 -8.01 -3.84 -27.67
C GLY A 391 -7.13 -3.69 -28.92
N ILE A 392 -5.82 -3.49 -28.75
CA ILE A 392 -4.86 -3.28 -29.85
C ILE A 392 -4.15 -4.59 -30.16
N SER A 393 -4.53 -5.26 -31.24
CA SER A 393 -3.91 -6.51 -31.69
C SER A 393 -2.54 -6.24 -32.34
N ILE A 394 -1.45 -6.75 -31.75
CA ILE A 394 -0.12 -6.77 -32.37
C ILE A 394 0.07 -8.10 -33.09
N ALA A 395 0.60 -8.08 -34.32
CA ALA A 395 0.73 -9.25 -35.19
C ALA A 395 1.75 -10.33 -34.74
N THR A 396 2.44 -10.17 -33.60
CA THR A 396 3.44 -11.13 -33.11
C THR A 396 3.47 -11.25 -31.59
N GLU A 397 3.22 -12.47 -31.09
CA GLU A 397 3.07 -12.85 -29.67
C GLU A 397 4.34 -12.67 -28.79
N THR A 398 5.48 -12.26 -29.35
CA THR A 398 6.79 -12.31 -28.67
C THR A 398 7.27 -11.01 -28.03
N ALA A 399 6.51 -9.91 -28.12
CA ALA A 399 6.99 -8.57 -27.70
C ALA A 399 6.04 -7.85 -26.72
N SER A 400 5.55 -8.54 -25.70
CA SER A 400 4.62 -7.99 -24.70
C SER A 400 5.21 -6.90 -23.79
N THR A 401 6.53 -6.64 -23.84
CA THR A 401 7.20 -5.65 -22.99
C THR A 401 7.36 -4.27 -23.63
N ASP A 402 7.27 -4.15 -24.97
CA ASP A 402 7.79 -2.99 -25.70
C ASP A 402 6.76 -2.35 -26.66
N TYR A 403 5.52 -2.21 -26.19
CA TYR A 403 4.42 -1.54 -26.88
C TYR A 403 4.78 -0.16 -27.46
N HIS A 404 5.63 0.61 -26.78
CA HIS A 404 5.99 1.98 -27.20
C HIS A 404 7.16 2.06 -28.19
N LEU A 405 7.97 1.00 -28.36
CA LEU A 405 9.18 1.03 -29.18
C LEU A 405 8.91 0.75 -30.66
N TYR A 406 7.81 0.06 -30.99
CA TYR A 406 7.52 -0.37 -32.35
C TYR A 406 6.75 0.65 -33.20
N SER A 407 6.22 1.72 -32.60
CA SER A 407 5.39 2.68 -33.31
C SER A 407 6.17 3.61 -34.26
N GLY A 408 7.52 3.58 -34.23
CA GLY A 408 8.35 4.53 -35.00
C GLY A 408 8.16 6.00 -34.59
N ILE A 409 7.38 6.26 -33.54
CA ILE A 409 7.02 7.59 -33.05
C ILE A 409 7.85 7.88 -31.80
N LEU A 410 8.52 9.03 -31.79
CA LEU A 410 9.25 9.53 -30.63
C LEU A 410 8.25 9.91 -29.53
N THR A 411 8.09 9.03 -28.54
CA THR A 411 7.22 9.28 -27.39
C THR A 411 8.00 9.94 -26.23
N HIS A 412 7.31 10.74 -25.42
CA HIS A 412 7.88 11.39 -24.25
C HIS A 412 8.50 10.39 -23.26
N LYS A 413 7.95 9.16 -23.17
CA LYS A 413 8.48 8.06 -22.37
C LYS A 413 9.84 7.57 -22.87
N LEU A 414 10.08 7.60 -24.19
CA LEU A 414 11.38 7.26 -24.78
C LEU A 414 12.42 8.35 -24.51
N MET A 415 12.03 9.64 -24.59
CA MET A 415 12.92 10.74 -24.19
C MET A 415 13.26 10.66 -22.70
N GLN A 416 12.28 10.32 -21.86
CA GLN A 416 12.51 10.15 -20.42
C GLN A 416 13.39 8.94 -20.11
N SER A 417 13.21 7.80 -20.80
CA SER A 417 14.07 6.63 -20.61
C SER A 417 15.50 6.88 -21.07
N ILE A 418 15.68 7.59 -22.19
CA ILE A 418 17.01 8.04 -22.63
C ILE A 418 17.63 8.98 -21.58
N GLY A 419 16.87 9.96 -21.09
CA GLY A 419 17.32 10.89 -20.05
C GLY A 419 17.72 10.17 -18.76
N GLN A 420 16.95 9.16 -18.35
CA GLN A 420 17.22 8.38 -17.16
C GLN A 420 18.49 7.51 -17.32
N ASN A 421 18.68 6.88 -18.49
CA ASN A 421 19.92 6.14 -18.79
C ASN A 421 21.16 7.05 -18.76
N TYR A 422 21.05 8.31 -19.22
CA TYR A 422 22.16 9.27 -19.12
C TYR A 422 22.47 9.65 -17.67
N MET A 423 21.45 9.83 -16.84
CA MET A 423 21.64 10.12 -15.41
C MET A 423 22.29 8.93 -14.69
N ASP A 424 21.85 7.71 -14.99
CA ASP A 424 22.40 6.49 -14.40
C ASP A 424 23.88 6.30 -14.79
N LEU A 425 24.24 6.58 -16.05
CA LEU A 425 25.63 6.53 -16.51
C LEU A 425 26.52 7.57 -15.81
N GLU A 426 26.02 8.79 -15.57
CA GLU A 426 26.80 9.80 -14.84
C GLU A 426 26.98 9.41 -13.38
N LEU A 427 25.96 8.81 -12.75
CA LEU A 427 26.04 8.32 -11.37
C LEU A 427 27.07 7.20 -11.25
N GLN A 428 27.04 6.19 -12.13
CA GLN A 428 28.06 5.13 -12.19
C GLN A 428 29.46 5.70 -12.38
N ARG A 429 29.61 6.74 -13.19
CA ARG A 429 30.90 7.42 -13.39
C ARG A 429 31.40 8.13 -12.13
N GLN A 430 30.50 8.71 -11.34
CA GLN A 430 30.84 9.32 -10.05
C GLN A 430 31.22 8.27 -9.00
N GLU A 431 30.51 7.15 -8.94
CA GLU A 431 30.83 6.04 -8.05
C GLU A 431 32.22 5.46 -8.35
N LEU A 432 32.56 5.25 -9.62
CA LEU A 432 33.88 4.78 -10.02
C LEU A 432 35.00 5.75 -9.62
N LYS A 433 34.76 7.07 -9.71
CA LYS A 433 35.72 8.07 -9.23
C LYS A 433 35.86 8.01 -7.71
N SER A 434 34.75 7.97 -6.99
CA SER A 434 34.77 7.86 -5.53
C SER A 434 35.47 6.58 -5.05
N TYR A 435 35.30 5.48 -5.78
CA TYR A 435 36.00 4.22 -5.50
C TYR A 435 37.52 4.37 -5.72
N ALA A 436 37.93 4.98 -6.83
CA ALA A 436 39.34 5.23 -7.11
C ALA A 436 40.01 6.09 -6.03
N ASP A 437 39.32 7.11 -5.53
CA ASP A 437 39.82 7.98 -4.46
C ASP A 437 39.94 7.21 -3.12
N MET A 438 38.93 6.40 -2.77
CA MET A 438 38.87 5.66 -1.51
C MET A 438 39.77 4.41 -1.47
N ASN A 439 40.11 3.82 -2.61
CA ASN A 439 40.93 2.61 -2.69
C ASN A 439 42.32 2.82 -2.06
N THR A 440 42.92 3.99 -2.28
CA THR A 440 44.24 4.33 -1.69
C THR A 440 44.20 4.36 -0.16
N ILE A 441 43.10 4.85 0.42
CA ILE A 441 42.88 4.91 1.86
C ILE A 441 42.68 3.48 2.41
N GLN A 442 41.88 2.66 1.72
CA GLN A 442 41.64 1.28 2.14
C GLN A 442 42.91 0.42 2.10
N GLU A 443 43.74 0.56 1.06
CA GLU A 443 45.04 -0.11 0.99
C GLU A 443 45.96 0.31 2.15
N SER A 444 45.95 1.60 2.52
CA SER A 444 46.72 2.08 3.68
C SER A 444 46.24 1.50 5.01
N HIS A 445 44.92 1.38 5.19
CA HIS A 445 44.33 0.76 6.39
C HIS A 445 44.66 -0.73 6.46
N GLN A 446 44.62 -1.43 5.33
CA GLN A 446 44.99 -2.84 5.28
C GLN A 446 46.46 -3.05 5.69
N GLN A 447 47.37 -2.25 5.16
CA GLN A 447 48.79 -2.31 5.54
C GLN A 447 49.00 -2.03 7.03
N PHE A 448 48.26 -1.06 7.59
CA PHE A 448 48.29 -0.77 9.03
C PHE A 448 47.84 -1.97 9.85
N PHE A 449 46.68 -2.57 9.54
CA PHE A 449 46.17 -3.71 10.28
C PHE A 449 47.08 -4.93 10.18
N GLU A 450 47.69 -5.20 9.02
CA GLU A 450 48.66 -6.27 8.86
C GLU A 450 49.92 -6.04 9.72
N SER A 451 50.37 -4.79 9.86
CA SER A 451 51.49 -4.44 10.73
C SER A 451 51.17 -4.60 12.22
N GLU A 452 49.95 -4.24 12.62
CA GLU A 452 49.48 -4.36 14.00
C GLU A 452 49.30 -5.83 14.40
N LEU A 453 48.76 -6.65 13.49
CA LEU A 453 48.58 -8.09 13.70
C LEU A 453 49.93 -8.80 13.87
N LYS A 454 50.96 -8.39 13.10
CA LYS A 454 52.34 -8.86 13.31
C LYS A 454 52.88 -8.45 14.69
N SER A 455 52.73 -7.18 15.08
CA SER A 455 53.18 -6.71 16.39
C SER A 455 52.48 -7.43 17.55
N MET A 456 51.18 -7.70 17.42
CA MET A 456 50.43 -8.50 18.40
C MET A 456 50.93 -9.94 18.44
N GLY A 457 51.20 -10.55 17.28
CA GLY A 457 51.79 -11.88 17.19
C GLY A 457 53.14 -11.96 17.91
N ASP A 458 54.01 -10.97 17.70
CA ASP A 458 55.32 -10.88 18.36
C ASP A 458 55.17 -10.79 19.88
N LYS A 459 54.29 -9.91 20.38
CA LYS A 459 54.00 -9.77 21.82
C LYS A 459 53.45 -11.05 22.44
N VAL A 460 52.57 -11.76 21.74
CA VAL A 460 52.03 -13.04 22.22
C VAL A 460 53.14 -14.10 22.30
N SER A 461 54.02 -14.15 21.31
CA SER A 461 55.14 -15.08 21.29
C SER A 461 56.11 -14.82 22.46
N GLU A 462 56.42 -13.55 22.73
CA GLU A 462 57.26 -13.13 23.84
C GLU A 462 56.61 -13.53 25.19
N ASN A 463 55.33 -13.23 25.38
CA ASN A 463 54.61 -13.60 26.60
C ASN A 463 54.53 -15.12 26.81
N CYS A 464 54.27 -15.89 25.74
CA CYS A 464 54.29 -17.36 25.82
C CYS A 464 55.65 -17.90 26.26
N SER A 465 56.74 -17.30 25.77
CA SER A 465 58.10 -17.68 26.18
C SER A 465 58.39 -17.34 27.65
N LEU A 466 57.82 -16.23 28.14
CA LEU A 466 57.99 -15.79 29.52
C LEU A 466 57.19 -16.67 30.48
N VAL A 467 55.97 -17.07 30.10
CA VAL A 467 55.13 -18.01 30.85
C VAL A 467 55.79 -19.39 30.97
N SER A 468 56.36 -19.92 29.88
CA SER A 468 57.03 -21.22 29.93
C SER A 468 58.27 -21.19 30.83
N LEU A 469 59.03 -20.09 30.79
CA LEU A 469 60.19 -19.89 31.67
C LEU A 469 59.78 -19.74 33.14
N ASN A 470 58.66 -19.09 33.42
CA ASN A 470 58.10 -18.99 34.78
C ASN A 470 57.59 -20.34 35.30
N LEU A 471 56.93 -21.14 34.45
CA LEU A 471 56.50 -22.49 34.81
C LEU A 471 57.70 -23.37 35.19
N HIS A 472 58.76 -23.35 34.38
CA HIS A 472 59.98 -24.11 34.69
C HIS A 472 60.60 -23.68 36.03
N LYS A 473 60.72 -22.37 36.27
CA LYS A 473 61.22 -21.84 37.55
C LYS A 473 60.32 -22.26 38.73
N SER A 474 59.01 -22.28 38.53
CA SER A 474 58.05 -22.71 39.56
C SER A 474 58.26 -24.19 39.89
N GLU A 475 58.39 -25.06 38.88
CA GLU A 475 58.64 -26.49 39.05
C GLU A 475 59.97 -26.77 39.76
N GLU A 476 61.03 -26.01 39.43
CA GLU A 476 62.32 -26.11 40.13
C GLU A 476 62.20 -25.75 41.62
N ILE A 477 61.49 -24.65 41.94
CA ILE A 477 61.27 -24.22 43.32
C ILE A 477 60.43 -25.23 44.08
N GLU A 478 59.38 -25.78 43.47
CA GLU A 478 58.54 -26.81 44.07
C GLU A 478 59.34 -28.08 44.36
N GLY A 479 60.18 -28.53 43.41
CA GLY A 479 61.08 -29.65 43.62
C GLY A 479 62.07 -29.44 44.78
N LEU A 480 62.60 -28.22 44.93
CA LEU A 480 63.46 -27.87 46.07
C LEU A 480 62.69 -27.85 47.38
N ASN A 481 61.46 -27.33 47.39
CA ASN A 481 60.61 -27.29 48.57
C ASN A 481 60.23 -28.70 49.05
N ILE A 482 59.87 -29.61 48.13
CA ILE A 482 59.58 -31.01 48.46
C ILE A 482 60.80 -31.67 49.13
N LYS A 483 62.02 -31.42 48.62
CA LYS A 483 63.25 -31.94 49.24
C LYS A 483 63.45 -31.38 50.65
N LYS A 484 63.21 -30.08 50.85
CA LYS A 484 63.29 -29.45 52.17
C LYS A 484 62.26 -30.02 53.15
N CYS A 485 61.01 -30.23 52.73
CA CYS A 485 59.99 -30.85 53.58
C CYS A 485 60.41 -32.25 54.01
N LYS A 486 60.88 -33.10 53.08
CA LYS A 486 61.37 -34.44 53.43
C LYS A 486 62.53 -34.41 54.42
N ASN A 487 63.43 -33.44 54.30
CA ASN A 487 64.53 -33.27 55.26
C ASN A 487 64.03 -32.82 56.64
N ILE A 488 63.04 -31.91 56.69
CA ILE A 488 62.41 -31.48 57.94
C ILE A 488 61.70 -32.66 58.61
N ASP A 489 60.96 -33.46 57.86
CA ASP A 489 60.27 -34.64 58.37
C ASP A 489 61.27 -35.66 58.96
N ALA A 490 62.38 -35.92 58.26
CA ALA A 490 63.44 -36.80 58.76
C ALA A 490 64.08 -36.28 60.05
N ILE A 491 64.42 -34.99 60.12
CA ILE A 491 65.00 -34.37 61.32
C ILE A 491 63.99 -34.39 62.47
N SER A 492 62.70 -34.15 62.22
CA SER A 492 61.67 -34.22 63.25
C SER A 492 61.52 -35.63 63.83
N ALA A 493 61.58 -36.67 62.98
CA ALA A 493 61.56 -38.06 63.42
C ALA A 493 62.80 -38.43 64.26
N ASP A 494 63.98 -37.93 63.89
CA ASP A 494 65.20 -38.10 64.68
C ASP A 494 65.12 -37.39 66.05
N ILE A 495 64.54 -36.18 66.09
CA ILE A 495 64.29 -35.44 67.34
C ILE A 495 63.32 -36.24 68.23
N ASP A 496 62.24 -36.77 67.68
CA ASP A 496 61.28 -37.56 68.44
C ASP A 496 61.88 -38.87 68.99
N ASP A 497 62.69 -39.56 68.18
CA ASP A 497 63.39 -40.78 68.61
C ASP A 497 64.46 -40.49 69.67
N THR A 498 65.19 -39.37 69.56
CA THR A 498 66.14 -38.95 70.61
C THR A 498 65.43 -38.52 71.90
N LEU A 499 64.29 -37.85 71.82
CA LEU A 499 63.44 -37.53 72.98
C LEU A 499 62.86 -38.78 73.65
N ALA A 500 62.49 -39.81 72.86
CA ALA A 500 62.05 -41.10 73.38
C ALA A 500 63.20 -41.86 74.08
N LYS A 501 64.41 -41.85 73.50
CA LYS A 501 65.63 -42.43 74.11
C LYS A 501 66.07 -41.72 75.39
N LEU A 502 65.79 -40.42 75.53
CA LEU A 502 66.05 -39.66 76.76
C LEU A 502 65.08 -40.07 77.88
N GLN A 503 63.83 -40.41 77.55
CA GLN A 503 62.82 -40.84 78.52
C GLN A 503 63.16 -42.19 79.17
N SER A 504 63.84 -43.10 78.47
CA SER A 504 64.16 -44.45 78.97
C SER A 504 65.37 -44.53 79.91
N LYS A 505 66.12 -43.43 80.12
CA LYS A 505 67.40 -43.40 80.85
C LYS A 505 67.32 -42.92 82.32
N GLY A 506 66.15 -42.54 82.84
CA GLY A 506 65.92 -42.23 84.27
C GLY A 506 65.19 -40.90 84.55
N GLU A 507 64.79 -40.68 85.82
CA GLU A 507 63.94 -39.55 86.25
C GLU A 507 64.55 -38.15 85.98
N THR A 508 65.86 -37.99 86.14
CA THR A 508 66.56 -36.72 85.85
C THR A 508 66.49 -36.32 84.37
N TYR A 509 66.45 -37.30 83.46
CA TYR A 509 66.36 -37.05 82.02
C TYR A 509 64.93 -36.72 81.56
N VAL A 510 63.92 -37.16 82.31
CA VAL A 510 62.52 -36.76 82.10
C VAL A 510 62.34 -35.26 82.42
N PHE A 511 62.96 -34.77 83.50
CA PHE A 511 62.96 -33.34 83.82
C PHE A 511 63.66 -32.51 82.73
N LEU A 512 64.81 -32.97 82.23
CA LEU A 512 65.52 -32.31 81.12
C LEU A 512 64.67 -32.22 79.84
N ARG A 513 63.89 -33.26 79.51
CA ARG A 513 62.93 -33.22 78.39
C ARG A 513 61.83 -32.18 78.62
N SER A 514 61.25 -32.12 79.82
CA SER A 514 60.21 -31.14 80.12
C SER A 514 60.72 -29.70 79.99
N LEU A 515 61.96 -29.45 80.42
CA LEU A 515 62.62 -28.16 80.32
C LEU A 515 62.99 -27.80 78.87
N TYR A 516 63.37 -28.80 78.06
CA TYR A 516 63.56 -28.61 76.61
C TYR A 516 62.26 -28.25 75.89
N LEU A 517 61.15 -28.93 76.19
CA LEU A 517 59.83 -28.61 75.60
C LEU A 517 59.34 -27.22 76.02
N GLU A 518 59.60 -26.80 77.26
CA GLU A 518 59.28 -25.46 77.72
C GLU A 518 60.15 -24.39 77.03
N TYR A 519 61.45 -24.65 76.87
CA TYR A 519 62.37 -23.80 76.11
C TYR A 519 61.96 -23.69 74.62
N ASP A 520 61.60 -24.80 73.98
CA ASP A 520 61.12 -24.82 72.60
C ASP A 520 59.79 -24.05 72.46
N GLY A 521 58.87 -24.22 73.42
CA GLY A 521 57.63 -23.44 73.49
C GLY A 521 57.88 -21.93 73.66
N LEU A 522 58.84 -21.54 74.49
CA LEU A 522 59.25 -20.14 74.65
C LEU A 522 59.92 -19.57 73.40
N LYS A 523 60.80 -20.36 72.76
CA LYS A 523 61.46 -19.98 71.51
C LYS A 523 60.44 -19.82 70.38
N GLY A 524 59.47 -20.73 70.27
CA GLY A 524 58.37 -20.62 69.31
C GLY A 524 57.48 -19.39 69.54
N ARG A 525 57.28 -18.97 70.80
CA ARG A 525 56.60 -17.70 71.10
C ARG A 525 57.42 -16.48 70.68
N LEU A 526 58.72 -16.49 70.95
CA LEU A 526 59.63 -15.42 70.56
C LEU A 526 59.71 -15.27 69.03
N ASP A 527 59.75 -16.38 68.30
CA ASP A 527 59.77 -16.39 66.83
C ASP A 527 58.42 -15.92 66.25
N LYS A 528 57.29 -16.27 66.87
CA LYS A 528 55.96 -15.73 66.49
C LYS A 528 55.90 -14.21 66.64
N GLU A 529 56.39 -13.67 67.75
CA GLU A 529 56.44 -12.22 67.97
C GLU A 529 57.37 -11.51 66.99
N LYS A 530 58.56 -12.08 66.71
CA LYS A 530 59.45 -11.57 65.66
C LYS A 530 58.79 -11.55 64.30
N ASN A 531 58.12 -12.64 63.91
CA ASN A 531 57.41 -12.71 62.63
C ASN A 531 56.25 -11.72 62.56
N GLN A 532 55.52 -11.49 63.67
CA GLN A 532 54.51 -10.44 63.72
C GLN A 532 55.10 -9.04 63.58
N SER A 533 56.27 -8.77 64.16
CA SER A 533 56.97 -7.50 63.96
C SER A 533 57.37 -7.32 62.49
N ILE A 534 57.98 -8.34 61.88
CA ILE A 534 58.38 -8.30 60.46
C ILE A 534 57.15 -8.10 59.56
N SER A 535 56.04 -8.78 59.84
CA SER A 535 54.78 -8.62 59.09
C SER A 535 54.21 -7.21 59.22
N LYS A 536 54.31 -6.57 60.39
CA LYS A 536 53.88 -5.18 60.57
C LYS A 536 54.78 -4.22 59.81
N ASP A 537 56.08 -4.51 59.74
CA ASP A 537 57.03 -3.68 59.00
C ASP A 537 56.83 -3.80 57.48
N THR A 538 56.54 -4.99 56.96
CA THR A 538 56.20 -5.18 55.55
C THR A 538 54.85 -4.57 55.18
N GLU A 539 53.86 -4.61 56.09
CA GLU A 539 52.57 -3.94 55.91
C GLU A 539 52.73 -2.40 55.86
N LYS A 540 53.59 -1.85 56.72
CA LYS A 540 53.97 -0.42 56.66
C LYS A 540 54.65 -0.07 55.34
N GLU A 541 55.56 -0.91 54.86
CA GLU A 541 56.23 -0.67 53.58
C GLU A 541 55.24 -0.73 52.40
N TYR A 542 54.32 -1.70 52.42
CA TYR A 542 53.28 -1.83 51.41
C TYR A 542 52.33 -0.63 51.40
N THR A 543 51.84 -0.24 52.58
CA THR A 543 50.95 0.93 52.71
C THR A 543 51.66 2.21 52.28
N SER A 544 52.95 2.39 52.58
CA SER A 544 53.74 3.53 52.09
C SER A 544 53.82 3.55 50.56
N LYS A 545 54.10 2.41 49.92
CA LYS A 545 54.17 2.30 48.46
C LYS A 545 52.82 2.54 47.80
N GLU A 546 51.73 2.14 48.44
CA GLU A 546 50.38 2.37 47.91
C GLU A 546 49.97 3.84 48.02
N CYS A 547 50.36 4.53 49.10
CA CYS A 547 50.22 5.99 49.18
C CYS A 547 51.00 6.68 48.05
N GLU A 548 52.25 6.30 47.78
CA GLU A 548 53.04 6.86 46.67
C GLU A 548 52.38 6.62 45.29
N ARG A 549 51.74 5.46 45.09
CA ARG A 549 50.99 5.17 43.86
C ARG A 549 49.74 6.03 43.75
N ALA A 550 49.01 6.22 44.85
CA ALA A 550 47.85 7.10 44.89
C ALA A 550 48.24 8.54 44.55
N ASP A 551 49.34 9.04 45.11
CA ASP A 551 49.86 10.39 44.80
C ASP A 551 50.21 10.53 43.31
N LYS A 552 50.89 9.54 42.72
CA LYS A 552 51.19 9.53 41.28
C LYS A 552 49.92 9.51 40.42
N SER A 553 48.92 8.72 40.81
CA SER A 553 47.65 8.66 40.07
C SER A 553 46.88 9.98 40.15
N ILE A 554 46.95 10.68 41.28
CA ILE A 554 46.39 12.03 41.42
C ILE A 554 47.13 13.02 40.50
N GLU A 555 48.46 12.98 40.45
CA GLU A 555 49.24 13.83 39.55
C GLU A 555 48.92 13.58 38.07
N GLU A 556 48.78 12.31 37.66
CA GLU A 556 48.39 11.94 36.29
C GLU A 556 46.98 12.43 35.96
N SER A 557 46.04 12.25 36.89
CA SER A 557 44.66 12.73 36.72
C SER A 557 44.58 14.25 36.60
N LEU A 558 45.40 14.99 37.36
CA LEU A 558 45.47 16.45 37.27
C LEU A 558 46.03 16.91 35.91
N LYS A 559 47.03 16.22 35.36
CA LYS A 559 47.54 16.49 34.01
C LYS A 559 46.48 16.23 32.94
N GLU A 560 45.74 15.12 33.06
CA GLU A 560 44.67 14.81 32.12
C GLU A 560 43.52 15.83 32.16
N ILE A 561 43.19 16.34 33.35
CA ILE A 561 42.21 17.43 33.50
C ILE A 561 42.70 18.71 32.79
N ASP A 562 43.98 19.05 32.92
CA ASP A 562 44.56 20.22 32.25
C ASP A 562 44.55 20.07 30.72
N ASP A 563 44.98 18.92 30.21
CA ASP A 563 44.93 18.58 28.79
C ASP A 563 43.50 18.63 28.24
N ASN A 564 42.51 18.14 29.00
CA ASN A 564 41.11 18.22 28.59
C ASN A 564 40.58 19.66 28.58
N ASN A 565 40.99 20.50 29.54
CA ASN A 565 40.63 21.91 29.55
C ASN A 565 41.22 22.67 28.35
N THR A 566 42.45 22.37 27.95
CA THR A 566 43.05 22.97 26.75
C THR A 566 42.29 22.56 25.49
N ARG A 567 41.96 21.27 25.33
CA ARG A 567 41.13 20.78 24.21
C ARG A 567 39.75 21.45 24.15
N LEU A 568 39.11 21.62 25.31
CA LEU A 568 37.80 22.25 25.41
C LEU A 568 37.87 23.74 25.02
N SER A 569 38.94 24.43 25.42
CA SER A 569 39.18 25.81 25.00
C SER A 569 39.37 25.94 23.49
N HIS A 570 40.15 25.03 22.88
CA HIS A 570 40.38 25.01 21.44
C HIS A 570 39.07 24.76 20.67
N SER A 571 38.31 23.74 21.07
CA SER A 571 37.01 23.43 20.45
C SER A 571 36.02 24.61 20.54
N LYS A 572 36.01 25.32 21.67
CA LYS A 572 35.19 26.53 21.83
C LYS A 572 35.59 27.64 20.85
N THR A 573 36.90 27.85 20.63
CA THR A 573 37.37 28.85 19.66
C THR A 573 37.01 28.47 18.21
N GLU A 574 37.11 27.20 17.84
CA GLU A 574 36.68 26.73 16.52
C GLU A 574 35.17 26.91 16.31
N PHE A 575 34.37 26.60 17.33
CA PHE A 575 32.92 26.78 17.26
C PHE A 575 32.53 28.24 17.05
N GLN A 576 33.17 29.16 17.78
CA GLN A 576 32.94 30.60 17.62
C GLN A 576 33.33 31.08 16.22
N SER A 577 34.44 30.60 15.67
CA SER A 577 34.87 30.90 14.30
C SER A 577 33.85 30.44 13.26
N LYS A 578 33.36 29.19 13.37
CA LYS A 578 32.33 28.65 12.47
C LYS A 578 31.02 29.43 12.56
N CYS A 579 30.58 29.83 13.75
CA CYS A 579 29.40 30.68 13.92
C CYS A 579 29.58 32.06 13.26
N ALA A 580 30.76 32.67 13.35
CA ALA A 580 31.03 33.94 12.70
C ALA A 580 30.98 33.83 11.16
N MET A 581 31.57 32.77 10.60
CA MET A 581 31.50 32.49 9.15
C MET A 581 30.06 32.29 8.67
N ALA A 582 29.26 31.50 9.40
CA ALA A 582 27.86 31.27 9.07
C ALA A 582 27.03 32.57 9.11
N HIS A 583 27.34 33.48 10.04
CA HIS A 583 26.68 34.79 10.09
C HIS A 583 27.07 35.68 8.90
N GLU A 584 28.32 35.60 8.44
CA GLU A 584 28.78 36.33 7.27
C GLU A 584 28.10 35.81 5.98
N GLU A 585 27.98 34.49 5.83
CA GLU A 585 27.26 33.86 4.71
C GLU A 585 25.78 34.26 4.71
N LYS A 586 25.12 34.23 5.87
CA LYS A 586 23.73 34.69 6.00
C LYS A 586 23.57 36.13 5.51
N ASN A 587 24.48 37.02 5.88
CA ASN A 587 24.45 38.41 5.44
C ASN A 587 24.66 38.55 3.92
N LYS A 588 25.53 37.73 3.31
CA LYS A 588 25.71 37.68 1.85
C LYS A 588 24.43 37.27 1.13
N VAL A 589 23.72 36.27 1.65
CA VAL A 589 22.44 35.81 1.09
C VAL A 589 21.38 36.89 1.21
N LEU A 590 21.27 37.56 2.36
CA LEU A 590 20.33 38.67 2.55
C LEU A 590 20.58 39.82 1.58
N ASN A 591 21.83 40.22 1.38
CA ASN A 591 22.18 41.25 0.39
C ASN A 591 21.83 40.81 -1.04
N SER A 592 22.00 39.52 -1.37
CA SER A 592 21.60 38.98 -2.67
C SER A 592 20.08 39.05 -2.88
N ILE A 593 19.31 38.71 -1.84
CA ILE A 593 17.83 38.82 -1.86
C ILE A 593 17.40 40.28 -2.07
N GLU A 594 18.03 41.24 -1.39
CA GLU A 594 17.73 42.66 -1.58
C GLU A 594 18.02 43.14 -3.01
N ASN A 595 19.15 42.71 -3.59
CA ASN A 595 19.51 43.03 -4.97
C ASN A 595 18.52 42.42 -5.98
N LEU A 596 18.08 41.17 -5.77
CA LEU A 596 17.07 40.53 -6.61
C LEU A 596 15.72 41.25 -6.52
N ASN A 597 15.29 41.65 -5.32
CA ASN A 597 14.07 42.43 -5.12
C ASN A 597 14.13 43.79 -5.81
N ALA A 598 15.29 44.45 -5.80
CA ALA A 598 15.50 45.69 -6.56
C ALA A 598 15.36 45.43 -8.07
N SER A 599 15.96 44.36 -8.59
CA SER A 599 15.85 43.97 -10.00
C SER A 599 14.39 43.69 -10.42
N ILE A 600 13.63 42.94 -9.61
CA ILE A 600 12.21 42.67 -9.84
C ILE A 600 11.42 43.98 -9.95
N LYS A 601 11.63 44.94 -9.04
CA LYS A 601 10.98 46.25 -9.11
C LYS A 601 11.31 47.01 -10.39
N THR A 602 12.56 46.91 -10.88
CA THR A 602 12.93 47.55 -12.15
C THR A 602 12.22 46.90 -13.34
N GLU A 603 12.11 45.56 -13.38
CA GLU A 603 11.37 44.85 -14.44
C GLU A 603 9.87 45.14 -14.40
N GLU A 604 9.26 45.22 -13.21
CA GLU A 604 7.86 45.65 -13.07
C GLU A 604 7.63 47.06 -13.64
N SER A 605 8.59 47.97 -13.43
CA SER A 605 8.50 49.33 -13.98
C SER A 605 8.61 49.34 -15.52
N LYS A 606 9.48 48.50 -16.09
CA LYS A 606 9.60 48.32 -17.55
C LYS A 606 8.34 47.70 -18.13
N TYR A 607 7.77 46.69 -17.46
CA TYR A 607 6.51 46.06 -17.88
C TYR A 607 5.38 47.08 -17.95
N LYS A 608 5.23 47.92 -16.91
CA LYS A 608 4.23 49.01 -16.90
C LYS A 608 4.45 50.02 -18.02
N GLN A 609 5.70 50.36 -18.34
CA GLN A 609 6.02 51.23 -19.47
C GLN A 609 5.63 50.57 -20.82
N LEU A 610 5.93 49.28 -20.99
CA LEU A 610 5.56 48.52 -22.18
C LEU A 610 4.03 48.42 -22.34
N GLU A 611 3.32 48.19 -21.24
CA GLU A 611 1.85 48.16 -21.21
C GLU A 611 1.26 49.51 -21.64
N ASN A 612 1.81 50.62 -21.14
CA ASN A 612 1.39 51.96 -21.53
C ASN A 612 1.69 52.25 -23.01
N ASN A 613 2.88 51.85 -23.50
CA ASN A 613 3.23 51.98 -24.91
C ASN A 613 2.29 51.16 -25.80
N LEU A 614 1.92 49.94 -25.37
CA LEU A 614 0.96 49.11 -26.09
C LEU A 614 -0.42 49.76 -26.14
N LYS A 615 -0.90 50.33 -25.02
CA LYS A 615 -2.16 51.08 -24.97
C LYS A 615 -2.12 52.28 -25.92
N GLU A 616 -0.99 52.99 -25.99
CA GLU A 616 -0.83 54.10 -26.91
C GLU A 616 -0.86 53.64 -28.38
N VAL A 617 -0.17 52.55 -28.72
CA VAL A 617 -0.19 51.95 -30.07
C VAL A 617 -1.59 51.48 -30.46
N VAL A 618 -2.33 50.83 -29.55
CA VAL A 618 -3.72 50.41 -29.77
C VAL A 618 -4.63 51.63 -29.97
N SER A 619 -4.44 52.70 -29.20
CA SER A 619 -5.20 53.94 -29.39
C SER A 619 -4.93 54.60 -30.75
N ARG A 620 -3.67 54.58 -31.21
CA ARG A 620 -3.28 55.08 -32.53
C ARG A 620 -3.85 54.21 -33.65
N LEU A 621 -3.84 52.88 -33.50
CA LEU A 621 -4.47 51.94 -34.43
C LEU A 621 -5.97 52.17 -34.56
N ASN A 622 -6.66 52.41 -33.44
CA ASN A 622 -8.09 52.71 -33.44
C ASN A 622 -8.42 54.09 -34.04
N SER A 623 -7.46 55.02 -34.07
CA SER A 623 -7.62 56.35 -34.66
C SER A 623 -7.29 56.43 -36.15
N LEU A 624 -6.74 55.36 -36.76
CA LEU A 624 -6.48 55.31 -38.19
C LEU A 624 -7.79 55.04 -38.94
N PRO A 625 -8.28 55.97 -39.80
CA PRO A 625 -9.45 55.71 -40.60
C PRO A 625 -9.17 54.57 -41.59
N THR A 626 -10.04 53.56 -41.59
CA THR A 626 -9.97 52.44 -42.54
C THR A 626 -9.98 52.99 -43.97
N PRO A 627 -8.94 52.72 -44.79
CA PRO A 627 -8.85 53.30 -46.11
C PRO A 627 -9.93 52.67 -47.00
N ARG A 628 -10.92 53.48 -47.38
CA ARG A 628 -11.82 53.19 -48.50
C ARG A 628 -10.96 52.94 -49.74
N ALA A 629 -10.91 51.69 -50.19
CA ALA A 629 -10.29 51.31 -51.44
C ALA A 629 -10.83 52.17 -52.58
N ARG A 630 -9.94 52.95 -53.22
CA ARG A 630 -10.17 53.52 -54.54
C ARG A 630 -8.96 53.24 -55.41
N VAL A 631 -9.24 52.45 -56.45
CA VAL A 631 -8.41 52.17 -57.62
C VAL A 631 -7.86 53.46 -58.21
N SER A 632 -6.54 53.54 -58.45
CA SER A 632 -5.95 54.42 -59.46
C SER A 632 -4.46 54.15 -59.64
N ASN A 633 -4.11 53.82 -60.89
CA ASN A 633 -2.78 53.79 -61.47
C ASN A 633 -1.91 55.00 -61.10
N GLY A 634 -0.60 54.78 -60.95
CA GLY A 634 0.37 55.87 -60.84
C GLY A 634 1.80 55.39 -60.66
N LYS A 635 2.58 55.50 -61.73
CA LYS A 635 4.01 55.21 -61.82
C LYS A 635 4.86 55.95 -60.78
N SER A 636 6.10 55.46 -60.69
CA SER A 636 7.36 56.21 -60.55
C SER A 636 8.04 56.15 -59.19
N ASN A 637 9.14 55.38 -59.20
CA ASN A 637 10.50 55.77 -58.87
C ASN A 637 10.79 56.39 -57.50
N SER A 638 11.82 55.79 -56.90
CA SER A 638 13.13 56.40 -56.65
C SER A 638 13.56 56.32 -55.19
N SER A 639 14.60 55.50 -55.01
CA SER A 639 15.77 55.82 -54.19
C SER A 639 15.53 55.77 -52.68
N ARG A 640 16.49 55.50 -51.81
CA ARG A 640 17.90 55.16 -51.94
C ARG A 640 18.32 54.81 -50.52
N ARG A 641 19.24 53.86 -50.42
CA ARG A 641 20.40 53.88 -49.53
C ARG A 641 20.21 53.77 -48.01
N ASN A 642 20.88 52.70 -47.57
CA ASN A 642 21.97 52.68 -46.60
C ASN A 642 21.57 52.54 -45.13
N LYS A 643 22.02 51.42 -44.56
CA LYS A 643 23.20 51.28 -43.65
C LYS A 643 22.83 51.88 -42.29
N GLY A 644 22.91 51.15 -41.19
CA GLY A 644 23.66 49.94 -40.90
C GLY A 644 24.07 50.04 -39.43
N THR A 645 24.38 48.88 -38.85
CA THR A 645 25.27 48.70 -37.70
C THR A 645 24.98 49.51 -36.44
N ALA A 646 24.42 48.86 -35.43
CA ALA A 646 25.18 48.33 -34.30
C ALA A 646 24.36 47.21 -33.64
#